data_AF-A0A5C5XLP1-F1
#
_entry.id   AF-A0A5C5XLP1-F1
#
_cell.length_a   1.000
_cell.length_b   1.000
_cell.length_c   1.000
_cell.angle_alpha   90.00
_cell.angle_beta   90.00
_cell.angle_gamma   90.00
#
_symmetry.space_group_name_H-M   'P 1'
#
loop_
_entity.id
_entity.type
_entity.pdbx_description
1 polymer ?
#
loop_
_entity_poly.entity_id
_entity_poly.type
_entity_poly.pdbx_seq_one_letter_code
_entity_poly.pdbx_strand_id
1 'polypeptide(L)'
;MRDRLISGNFSQVDEKELLHFSEIRENWLGYSVGSNAGHGLGQKFSKGAIIGLKGPLKDFGKEKYSVSSHVERLFLFSSGSGRDALSDFVTNLCHEYLLKFTQNFTKKYLTSEQAQLFHIRRVRFDYNLGRWIDDKFYLPKHQFQHILLTPKNLLTQSVPWINRPELFERFGDMLISMEDQHLRNSVNEFLRQKLSPPPNHPVNKQFTPTKKDVKYAYELAIENWPDLANYYIMIKEDNGEEAKELSKMKVTRAGDLFRDRILLFVSRHLHDLGFYETEVTNIQKLMNVFSKAISVGGRELFIKDGHLIDGLNAEDVKLVCTLAWWGDGNKKRSIPQFKFVYDHRSLMNLESTIVDNKKEAAIVITTDRPRKSTTDYFLKQREITNWNVVSITGNPAEETNVESVFISYTKADEIWAKWIGEVLVQAGYQVTVQYKDFLPGSNFVNKMDFAIKNTDRTIAVLSREYLNSECAAAEWQAAFIDDPLSESRKLVPLRIEKVKVKGLLGSIVYADLFGLSEESATAMLLGALGGENRPTSLLVNEKFPGSDSGNNLYQEYLEHVPKHIEKNETVESPQQRMIVADRIMKLSTSQLNMLVFGLNPPENEIPPLNASAKDRASALIAWIAGANVKFEMLQSLISTLEN
;
A
#
# COMPACT_ATOMS: atom_id res chain seq x y z
N MET A 1 29.90 -20.28 -19.23
CA MET A 1 28.86 -21.04 -18.48
C MET A 1 28.42 -22.28 -19.24
N ARG A 2 27.72 -22.11 -20.38
CA ARG A 2 27.24 -23.20 -21.25
C ARG A 2 28.31 -24.26 -21.54
N ASP A 3 29.49 -23.85 -21.99
CA ASP A 3 30.52 -24.80 -22.42
C ASP A 3 31.02 -25.68 -21.27
N ARG A 4 31.14 -25.11 -20.05
CA ARG A 4 31.46 -25.87 -18.83
C ARG A 4 30.35 -26.88 -18.50
N LEU A 5 29.09 -26.47 -18.57
CA LEU A 5 27.92 -27.34 -18.35
C LEU A 5 27.86 -28.50 -19.35
N ILE A 6 28.10 -28.24 -20.63
CA ILE A 6 28.07 -29.27 -21.70
C ILE A 6 29.26 -30.22 -21.56
N SER A 7 30.45 -29.70 -21.22
CA SER A 7 31.65 -30.53 -21.03
C SER A 7 31.61 -31.45 -19.80
N GLY A 8 30.57 -31.34 -18.95
CA GLY A 8 30.46 -32.09 -17.69
C GLY A 8 31.30 -31.53 -16.53
N ASN A 9 32.15 -30.52 -16.79
CA ASN A 9 32.99 -29.85 -15.79
C ASN A 9 32.22 -28.71 -15.10
N PHE A 10 31.15 -29.03 -14.36
CA PHE A 10 30.34 -28.04 -13.65
C PHE A 10 30.11 -28.45 -12.20
N SER A 11 30.78 -27.77 -11.27
CA SER A 11 30.67 -28.02 -9.83
C SER A 11 29.60 -27.15 -9.16
N GLN A 12 29.26 -27.45 -7.90
CA GLN A 12 28.42 -26.56 -7.09
C GLN A 12 29.07 -25.19 -6.84
N VAL A 13 30.41 -25.11 -6.87
CA VAL A 13 31.14 -23.85 -6.76
C VAL A 13 30.95 -23.03 -8.04
N ASP A 14 31.03 -23.67 -9.22
CA ASP A 14 30.74 -23.02 -10.50
C ASP A 14 29.29 -22.52 -10.56
N GLU A 15 28.32 -23.27 -10.02
CA GLU A 15 26.93 -22.83 -9.92
C GLU A 15 26.80 -21.51 -9.15
N LYS A 16 27.39 -21.43 -7.95
CA LYS A 16 27.35 -20.21 -7.14
C LYS A 16 28.12 -19.06 -7.79
N GLU A 17 29.29 -19.32 -8.34
CA GLU A 17 30.13 -18.26 -8.92
C GLU A 17 29.59 -17.72 -10.25
N LEU A 18 28.91 -18.54 -11.04
CA LEU A 18 28.51 -18.20 -12.40
C LEU A 18 27.00 -17.96 -12.56
N LEU A 19 26.15 -18.56 -11.73
CA LEU A 19 24.69 -18.46 -11.85
C LEU A 19 24.01 -17.75 -10.69
N HIS A 20 24.72 -17.43 -9.61
CA HIS A 20 24.17 -16.54 -8.58
C HIS A 20 24.56 -15.10 -8.88
N PHE A 21 23.56 -14.23 -9.00
CA PHE A 21 23.75 -12.81 -9.28
C PHE A 21 23.19 -12.01 -8.13
N SER A 22 24.04 -11.29 -7.42
CA SER A 22 23.60 -10.31 -6.42
C SER A 22 22.99 -9.11 -7.12
N GLU A 23 21.95 -8.52 -6.53
CA GLU A 23 21.45 -7.23 -6.97
C GLU A 23 22.50 -6.14 -6.81
N ILE A 24 22.64 -5.31 -7.83
CA ILE A 24 23.52 -4.14 -7.83
C ILE A 24 22.66 -2.94 -7.40
N ARG A 25 22.61 -2.70 -6.09
CA ARG A 25 21.70 -1.74 -5.44
C ARG A 25 21.96 -0.29 -5.83
N GLU A 26 23.16 -0.02 -6.34
CA GLU A 26 23.59 1.28 -6.85
C GLU A 26 22.98 1.60 -8.22
N ASN A 27 22.44 0.58 -8.91
CA ASN A 27 21.67 0.74 -10.12
C ASN A 27 20.16 0.68 -9.82
N TRP A 28 19.50 1.84 -9.81
CA TRP A 28 18.07 1.97 -9.50
C TRP A 28 17.16 1.61 -10.70
N LEU A 29 17.54 0.61 -11.49
CA LEU A 29 16.75 0.11 -12.61
C LEU A 29 15.55 -0.73 -12.14
N GLY A 30 14.37 -0.14 -12.03
CA GLY A 30 13.13 -0.90 -11.78
C GLY A 30 12.04 -0.14 -11.04
N TYR A 31 10.97 -0.84 -10.68
CA TYR A 31 9.93 -0.36 -9.77
C TYR A 31 10.36 -0.65 -8.33
N SER A 32 11.07 0.28 -7.68
CA SER A 32 11.37 0.17 -6.25
C SER A 32 10.26 0.83 -5.41
N VAL A 33 9.42 0.04 -4.74
CA VAL A 33 8.50 0.54 -3.71
C VAL A 33 9.18 0.40 -2.35
N GLY A 34 9.77 1.49 -1.85
CA GLY A 34 10.31 1.58 -0.49
C GLY A 34 11.78 1.16 -0.30
N SER A 35 12.33 0.23 -1.08
CA SER A 35 13.73 -0.22 -0.93
C SER A 35 14.38 -0.61 -2.26
N ASN A 36 15.71 -0.48 -2.34
CA ASN A 36 16.59 -0.97 -3.41
C ASN A 36 17.33 -2.26 -2.99
N ALA A 37 16.78 -2.99 -2.01
CA ALA A 37 17.29 -4.26 -1.53
C ALA A 37 16.24 -5.36 -1.77
N GLY A 38 16.45 -6.11 -2.84
CA GLY A 38 15.85 -7.38 -3.20
C GLY A 38 16.78 -8.56 -2.93
N HIS A 39 16.34 -9.73 -3.42
CA HIS A 39 16.87 -11.04 -3.00
C HIS A 39 17.92 -11.63 -3.96
N GLY A 40 18.28 -10.92 -5.04
CA GLY A 40 19.16 -11.41 -6.10
C GLY A 40 18.70 -12.73 -6.74
N LEU A 41 19.48 -13.22 -7.70
CA LEU A 41 19.28 -14.53 -8.32
C LEU A 41 20.04 -15.60 -7.56
N GLY A 42 19.31 -16.51 -6.94
CA GLY A 42 19.86 -17.64 -6.19
C GLY A 42 19.51 -19.00 -6.81
N GLN A 43 19.42 -20.01 -5.94
CA GLN A 43 19.30 -21.42 -6.34
C GLN A 43 18.07 -21.76 -7.21
N LYS A 44 16.96 -21.03 -7.04
CA LYS A 44 15.75 -21.25 -7.88
C LYS A 44 16.01 -20.88 -9.33
N PHE A 45 16.71 -19.76 -9.56
CA PHE A 45 17.11 -19.33 -10.90
C PHE A 45 18.18 -20.25 -11.47
N SER A 46 19.20 -20.63 -10.69
CA SER A 46 20.29 -21.49 -11.20
C SER A 46 19.77 -22.82 -11.76
N LYS A 47 18.81 -23.46 -11.09
CA LYS A 47 18.17 -24.69 -11.57
C LYS A 47 17.51 -24.52 -12.93
N GLY A 48 16.70 -23.47 -13.11
CA GLY A 48 16.06 -23.19 -14.39
C GLY A 48 17.06 -22.79 -15.47
N ALA A 49 18.04 -21.96 -15.13
CA ALA A 49 19.12 -21.56 -16.04
C ALA A 49 19.91 -22.78 -16.56
N ILE A 50 20.19 -23.77 -15.71
CA ILE A 50 20.87 -25.02 -16.12
C ILE A 50 20.03 -25.78 -17.16
N ILE A 51 18.70 -25.88 -16.97
CA ILE A 51 17.79 -26.50 -17.95
C ILE A 51 17.85 -25.75 -19.28
N GLY A 52 17.75 -24.41 -19.23
CA GLY A 52 17.85 -23.56 -20.42
C GLY A 52 19.17 -23.74 -21.17
N LEU A 53 20.31 -23.71 -20.46
CA LEU A 53 21.66 -23.86 -21.02
C LEU A 53 21.95 -25.23 -21.62
N LYS A 54 21.29 -26.29 -21.13
CA LYS A 54 21.41 -27.65 -21.67
C LYS A 54 20.44 -27.94 -22.82
N GLY A 55 19.32 -27.21 -22.89
CA GLY A 55 18.31 -27.36 -23.93
C GLY A 55 18.36 -26.24 -24.97
N PRO A 56 17.41 -25.28 -24.95
CA PRO A 56 17.22 -24.30 -26.02
C PRO A 56 18.34 -23.26 -26.17
N LEU A 57 19.35 -23.26 -25.29
CA LEU A 57 20.55 -22.43 -25.38
C LEU A 57 21.83 -23.25 -25.58
N LYS A 58 21.74 -24.55 -25.83
CA LYS A 58 22.91 -25.42 -26.07
C LYS A 58 23.72 -25.01 -27.29
N ASP A 59 23.07 -24.37 -28.26
CA ASP A 59 23.64 -23.83 -29.50
C ASP A 59 23.74 -22.30 -29.50
N PHE A 60 23.72 -21.63 -28.33
CA PHE A 60 23.77 -20.17 -28.23
C PHE A 60 24.89 -19.51 -29.08
N GLY A 61 24.54 -18.50 -29.87
CA GLY A 61 25.40 -17.86 -30.88
C GLY A 61 25.57 -18.66 -32.19
N LYS A 62 24.92 -19.81 -32.32
CA LYS A 62 24.84 -20.67 -33.51
C LYS A 62 23.44 -21.27 -33.65
N GLU A 63 22.43 -20.45 -33.35
CA GLU A 63 21.04 -20.86 -33.20
C GLU A 63 20.47 -21.42 -34.51
N LYS A 64 19.71 -22.51 -34.40
CA LYS A 64 19.01 -23.12 -35.55
C LYS A 64 17.58 -22.63 -35.73
N TYR A 65 16.90 -22.32 -34.63
CA TYR A 65 15.46 -22.05 -34.60
C TYR A 65 15.13 -20.55 -34.51
N SER A 66 16.15 -19.70 -34.52
CA SER A 66 15.99 -18.26 -34.41
C SER A 66 17.09 -17.52 -35.16
N VAL A 67 16.74 -16.36 -35.72
CA VAL A 67 17.64 -15.46 -36.40
C VAL A 67 18.58 -14.76 -35.40
N SER A 68 18.10 -14.47 -34.19
CA SER A 68 18.87 -13.77 -33.16
C SER A 68 19.01 -14.53 -31.85
N SER A 69 20.03 -14.18 -31.07
CA SER A 69 20.29 -14.75 -29.75
C SER A 69 19.41 -14.08 -28.68
N HIS A 70 18.64 -14.87 -27.94
CA HIS A 70 17.78 -14.39 -26.86
C HIS A 70 18.22 -14.96 -25.50
N VAL A 71 18.93 -14.15 -24.72
CA VAL A 71 19.44 -14.58 -23.39
C VAL A 71 18.30 -14.74 -22.37
N GLU A 72 17.18 -14.06 -22.60
CA GLU A 72 15.96 -14.09 -21.80
C GLU A 72 15.35 -15.49 -21.73
N ARG A 73 15.71 -16.39 -22.66
CA ARG A 73 15.32 -17.82 -22.63
C ARG A 73 15.68 -18.51 -21.32
N LEU A 74 16.73 -18.05 -20.61
CA LEU A 74 17.11 -18.58 -19.29
C LEU A 74 15.98 -18.45 -18.25
N PHE A 75 15.14 -17.42 -18.39
CA PHE A 75 14.06 -17.13 -17.46
C PHE A 75 12.80 -17.96 -17.74
N LEU A 76 12.70 -18.59 -18.91
CA LEU A 76 11.55 -19.44 -19.26
C LEU A 76 11.44 -20.67 -18.35
N PHE A 77 12.56 -21.12 -17.77
CA PHE A 77 12.64 -22.33 -16.94
C PHE A 77 12.70 -22.04 -15.44
N SER A 78 12.78 -20.77 -15.05
CA SER A 78 12.97 -20.37 -13.66
C SER A 78 11.65 -19.86 -13.08
N SER A 79 10.94 -20.71 -12.32
CA SER A 79 9.65 -20.33 -11.72
C SER A 79 9.83 -19.17 -10.71
N GLY A 80 8.97 -18.16 -10.83
CA GLY A 80 9.06 -16.94 -9.99
C GLY A 80 10.13 -15.93 -10.42
N SER A 81 10.81 -16.15 -11.54
CA SER A 81 11.82 -15.21 -12.07
C SER A 81 11.16 -14.22 -13.03
N GLY A 82 10.72 -13.07 -12.48
CA GLY A 82 10.00 -12.02 -13.20
C GLY A 82 10.90 -10.94 -13.82
N ARG A 83 10.34 -9.72 -13.97
CA ARG A 83 11.06 -8.54 -14.50
C ARG A 83 12.31 -8.20 -13.67
N ASP A 84 12.18 -8.23 -12.35
CA ASP A 84 13.28 -7.86 -11.43
C ASP A 84 14.47 -8.81 -11.58
N ALA A 85 14.19 -10.11 -11.70
CA ALA A 85 15.18 -11.14 -11.96
C ALA A 85 15.96 -10.89 -13.26
N LEU A 86 15.27 -10.49 -14.33
CA LEU A 86 15.93 -10.13 -15.59
C LEU A 86 16.75 -8.83 -15.45
N SER A 87 16.24 -7.84 -14.75
CA SER A 87 16.95 -6.57 -14.48
C SER A 87 18.26 -6.82 -13.73
N ASP A 88 18.22 -7.61 -12.66
CA ASP A 88 19.39 -7.98 -11.87
C ASP A 88 20.43 -8.70 -12.72
N PHE A 89 19.99 -9.67 -13.52
CA PHE A 89 20.86 -10.42 -14.42
C PHE A 89 21.53 -9.54 -15.46
N VAL A 90 20.74 -8.73 -16.19
CA VAL A 90 21.26 -7.84 -17.23
C VAL A 90 22.20 -6.80 -16.62
N THR A 91 21.88 -6.27 -15.45
CA THR A 91 22.74 -5.32 -14.74
C THR A 91 24.09 -5.95 -14.38
N ASN A 92 24.11 -7.21 -13.93
CA ASN A 92 25.36 -7.91 -13.65
C ASN A 92 26.17 -8.21 -14.92
N LEU A 93 25.51 -8.62 -16.02
CA LEU A 93 26.21 -8.90 -17.28
C LEU A 93 26.80 -7.64 -17.92
N CYS A 94 26.08 -6.53 -17.83
CA CYS A 94 26.47 -5.25 -18.40
C CYS A 94 27.12 -4.30 -17.38
N HIS A 95 27.56 -4.82 -16.23
CA HIS A 95 28.03 -4.00 -15.10
C HIS A 95 29.17 -3.06 -15.51
N GLU A 96 30.20 -3.57 -16.18
CA GLU A 96 31.31 -2.77 -16.69
C GLU A 96 30.84 -1.65 -17.64
N TYR A 97 29.85 -1.94 -18.50
CA TYR A 97 29.31 -0.96 -19.42
C TYR A 97 28.62 0.19 -18.67
N LEU A 98 27.79 -0.13 -17.66
CA LEU A 98 27.12 0.87 -16.82
C LEU A 98 28.13 1.72 -16.02
N LEU A 99 29.19 1.09 -15.50
CA LEU A 99 30.28 1.75 -14.79
C LEU A 99 31.03 2.72 -15.71
N LYS A 100 31.39 2.30 -16.93
CA LYS A 100 32.05 3.15 -17.92
C LYS A 100 31.15 4.30 -18.36
N PHE A 101 29.88 4.03 -18.65
CA PHE A 101 28.88 5.03 -18.99
C PHE A 101 28.77 6.11 -17.91
N THR A 102 28.63 5.67 -16.65
CA THR A 102 28.50 6.56 -15.49
C THR A 102 29.78 7.36 -15.23
N GLN A 103 30.95 6.74 -15.36
CA GLN A 103 32.23 7.42 -15.21
C GLN A 103 32.42 8.51 -16.28
N ASN A 104 32.04 8.24 -17.53
CA ASN A 104 32.13 9.23 -18.61
C ASN A 104 31.21 10.42 -18.34
N PHE A 105 29.99 10.19 -17.84
CA PHE A 105 29.10 11.25 -17.38
C PHE A 105 29.74 12.05 -16.23
N THR A 106 30.26 11.35 -15.22
CA THR A 106 30.85 11.94 -14.02
C THR A 106 32.00 12.89 -14.35
N LYS A 107 32.95 12.42 -15.16
CA LYS A 107 34.12 13.21 -15.58
C LYS A 107 33.73 14.46 -16.38
N LYS A 108 32.59 14.44 -17.06
CA LYS A 108 32.13 15.53 -17.92
C LYS A 108 31.30 16.57 -17.17
N TYR A 109 30.51 16.16 -16.18
CA TYR A 109 29.46 17.00 -15.61
C TYR A 109 29.57 17.25 -14.11
N LEU A 110 30.35 16.46 -13.36
CA LEU A 110 30.41 16.55 -11.90
C LEU A 110 31.74 17.11 -11.40
N THR A 111 31.70 17.78 -10.25
CA THR A 111 32.89 18.31 -9.58
C THR A 111 33.57 17.25 -8.71
N SER A 112 34.80 17.54 -8.27
CA SER A 112 35.56 16.68 -7.35
C SER A 112 34.88 16.47 -5.99
N GLU A 113 33.98 17.38 -5.59
CA GLU A 113 33.21 17.23 -4.35
C GLU A 113 32.03 16.26 -4.51
N GLN A 114 31.56 16.03 -5.72
CA GLN A 114 30.39 15.20 -6.03
C GLN A 114 30.75 13.77 -6.46
N ALA A 115 32.04 13.48 -6.65
CA ALA A 115 32.50 12.19 -7.18
C ALA A 115 33.83 11.74 -6.55
N GLN A 116 34.05 10.43 -6.49
CA GLN A 116 35.30 9.84 -6.01
C GLN A 116 35.61 8.51 -6.70
N LEU A 117 36.83 8.01 -6.46
CA LEU A 117 37.24 6.69 -6.94
C LEU A 117 36.70 5.59 -6.03
N PHE A 118 35.93 4.66 -6.60
CA PHE A 118 35.40 3.49 -5.90
C PHE A 118 36.06 2.21 -6.42
N HIS A 119 36.31 1.27 -5.51
CA HIS A 119 36.68 -0.09 -5.87
C HIS A 119 35.41 -0.93 -6.02
N ILE A 120 35.21 -1.47 -7.22
CA ILE A 120 33.99 -2.19 -7.59
C ILE A 120 34.35 -3.64 -7.84
N ARG A 121 33.58 -4.54 -7.22
CA ARG A 121 33.76 -5.99 -7.37
C ARG A 121 33.00 -6.52 -8.57
N ARG A 122 33.47 -7.65 -9.13
CA ARG A 122 32.81 -8.40 -10.21
C ARG A 122 32.38 -7.49 -11.38
N VAL A 123 33.33 -6.73 -11.91
CA VAL A 123 33.10 -5.75 -12.97
C VAL A 123 32.90 -6.42 -14.32
N ARG A 124 33.80 -7.35 -14.66
CA ARG A 124 33.78 -8.10 -15.92
C ARG A 124 34.22 -9.54 -15.70
N PHE A 125 33.83 -10.43 -16.61
CA PHE A 125 34.29 -11.81 -16.60
C PHE A 125 35.55 -11.95 -17.45
N ASP A 126 36.63 -12.45 -16.85
CA ASP A 126 37.85 -12.78 -17.56
C ASP A 126 37.73 -14.22 -18.10
N TYR A 127 37.66 -14.37 -19.42
CA TYR A 127 37.49 -15.67 -20.06
C TYR A 127 38.75 -16.54 -20.03
N ASN A 128 39.93 -15.95 -19.92
CA ASN A 128 41.20 -16.68 -19.82
C ASN A 128 41.38 -17.26 -18.43
N LEU A 129 41.09 -16.46 -17.40
CA LEU A 129 41.16 -16.87 -15.99
C LEU A 129 39.89 -17.61 -15.53
N GLY A 130 38.80 -17.49 -16.29
CA GLY A 130 37.52 -18.12 -16.00
C GLY A 130 36.86 -17.65 -14.70
N ARG A 131 37.04 -16.37 -14.35
CA ARG A 131 36.51 -15.75 -13.11
C ARG A 131 36.13 -14.29 -13.32
N TRP A 132 35.30 -13.77 -12.42
CA TRP A 132 35.01 -12.34 -12.35
C TRP A 132 36.21 -11.56 -11.79
N ILE A 133 36.45 -10.36 -12.33
CA ILE A 133 37.53 -9.48 -11.89
C ILE A 133 37.01 -8.12 -11.43
N ASP A 134 37.68 -7.59 -10.41
CA ASP A 134 37.37 -6.31 -9.78
C ASP A 134 38.13 -5.17 -10.47
N ASP A 135 37.64 -3.94 -10.37
CA ASP A 135 38.29 -2.77 -10.96
C ASP A 135 38.00 -1.48 -10.14
N LYS A 136 38.49 -0.34 -10.60
CA LYS A 136 38.25 0.97 -9.97
C LYS A 136 37.62 1.95 -10.96
N PHE A 137 36.61 2.69 -10.50
CA PHE A 137 35.89 3.68 -11.31
C PHE A 137 35.68 4.99 -10.55
N TYR A 138 35.79 6.10 -11.27
CA TYR A 138 35.48 7.43 -10.77
C TYR A 138 33.99 7.72 -10.98
N LEU A 139 33.20 7.69 -9.90
CA LEU A 139 31.73 7.67 -9.94
C LEU A 139 31.14 8.75 -9.03
N PRO A 140 29.88 9.16 -9.26
CA PRO A 140 29.18 10.08 -8.38
C PRO A 140 29.02 9.43 -7.00
N LYS A 141 29.16 10.23 -5.94
CA LYS A 141 28.96 9.77 -4.57
C LYS A 141 27.67 10.35 -3.99
N HIS A 142 26.93 9.54 -3.26
CA HIS A 142 25.87 9.98 -2.37
C HIS A 142 26.02 9.27 -1.03
N GLN A 143 26.19 10.04 0.03
CA GLN A 143 26.56 9.53 1.36
C GLN A 143 27.82 8.63 1.25
N PHE A 144 27.69 7.34 1.56
CA PHE A 144 28.78 6.36 1.55
C PHE A 144 28.74 5.41 0.34
N GLN A 145 27.90 5.69 -0.66
CA GLN A 145 27.68 4.81 -1.82
C GLN A 145 28.00 5.52 -3.13
N HIS A 146 28.25 4.72 -4.16
CA HIS A 146 28.34 5.20 -5.54
C HIS A 146 26.97 5.12 -6.20
N ILE A 147 26.79 5.87 -7.29
CA ILE A 147 25.58 5.83 -8.12
C ILE A 147 25.93 5.22 -9.47
N LEU A 148 25.04 4.39 -10.02
CA LEU A 148 25.07 3.97 -11.41
C LEU A 148 23.94 4.63 -12.21
N LEU A 149 24.30 5.14 -13.39
CA LEU A 149 23.36 5.72 -14.34
C LEU A 149 23.02 4.67 -15.41
N THR A 150 21.74 4.64 -15.80
CA THR A 150 21.29 3.78 -16.89
C THR A 150 20.99 4.56 -18.16
N PRO A 151 21.60 4.15 -19.30
CA PRO A 151 21.23 4.65 -20.61
C PRO A 151 19.74 4.50 -20.91
N LYS A 152 19.13 5.56 -21.46
CA LYS A 152 17.69 5.60 -21.80
C LYS A 152 17.24 4.45 -22.70
N ASN A 153 18.10 4.00 -23.61
CA ASN A 153 17.81 2.92 -24.55
C ASN A 153 17.79 1.51 -23.92
N LEU A 154 18.15 1.37 -22.64
CA LEU A 154 17.97 0.13 -21.87
C LEU A 154 16.67 0.10 -21.06
N LEU A 155 15.93 1.22 -20.98
CA LEU A 155 14.72 1.32 -20.16
C LEU A 155 13.51 0.69 -20.87
N THR A 156 12.80 -0.19 -20.14
CA THR A 156 11.52 -0.78 -20.59
C THR A 156 10.51 -0.81 -19.43
N GLN A 157 9.25 -0.45 -19.72
CA GLN A 157 8.16 -0.41 -18.73
C GLN A 157 7.32 -1.69 -18.73
N SER A 158 7.47 -2.59 -19.71
CA SER A 158 6.59 -3.75 -19.90
C SER A 158 7.22 -5.09 -19.49
N VAL A 159 6.39 -6.12 -19.40
CA VAL A 159 6.85 -7.52 -19.30
C VAL A 159 7.82 -7.78 -20.45
N PRO A 160 8.94 -8.50 -20.23
CA PRO A 160 9.86 -8.87 -21.29
C PRO A 160 9.10 -9.53 -22.46
N TRP A 161 9.52 -9.21 -23.69
CA TRP A 161 8.84 -9.70 -24.89
C TRP A 161 8.78 -11.22 -24.94
N ILE A 162 9.86 -11.87 -24.50
CA ILE A 162 9.95 -13.31 -24.23
C ILE A 162 9.70 -13.53 -22.73
N ASN A 163 8.64 -14.25 -22.38
CA ASN A 163 8.26 -14.47 -20.98
C ASN A 163 7.60 -15.83 -20.75
N ARG A 164 7.76 -16.34 -19.52
CA ARG A 164 7.27 -17.67 -19.12
C ARG A 164 5.73 -17.80 -19.13
N PRO A 165 4.92 -16.81 -18.70
CA PRO A 165 3.46 -16.93 -18.80
C PRO A 165 2.97 -17.15 -20.24
N GLU A 166 3.44 -16.34 -21.19
CA GLU A 166 3.04 -16.43 -22.59
C GLU A 166 3.53 -17.73 -23.25
N LEU A 167 4.70 -18.25 -22.86
CA LEU A 167 5.17 -19.58 -23.31
C LEU A 167 4.08 -20.66 -23.11
N PHE A 168 3.40 -20.66 -21.97
CA PHE A 168 2.36 -21.65 -21.68
C PHE A 168 1.02 -21.33 -22.34
N GLU A 169 0.71 -20.05 -22.55
CA GLU A 169 -0.47 -19.65 -23.32
C GLU A 169 -0.34 -20.08 -24.79
N ARG A 170 0.88 -20.03 -25.33
CA ARG A 170 1.20 -20.42 -26.72
C ARG A 170 1.66 -21.88 -26.86
N PHE A 171 1.51 -22.71 -25.83
CA PHE A 171 1.98 -24.09 -25.88
C PHE A 171 1.35 -24.89 -27.03
N GLY A 172 0.06 -24.65 -27.32
CA GLY A 172 -0.62 -25.25 -28.46
C GLY A 172 -0.02 -24.85 -29.82
N ASP A 173 0.24 -23.55 -30.01
CA ASP A 173 0.86 -23.01 -31.22
C ASP A 173 2.26 -23.61 -31.45
N MET A 174 3.01 -23.83 -30.37
CA MET A 174 4.32 -24.51 -30.42
C MET A 174 4.17 -25.91 -31.01
N LEU A 175 3.23 -26.72 -30.49
CA LEU A 175 3.01 -28.09 -30.99
C LEU A 175 2.60 -28.12 -32.47
N ILE A 176 1.80 -27.14 -32.90
CA ILE A 176 1.37 -27.03 -34.32
C ILE A 176 2.59 -26.73 -35.21
N SER A 177 3.52 -25.91 -34.73
CA SER A 177 4.71 -25.46 -35.45
C SER A 177 5.87 -26.48 -35.45
N MET A 178 5.76 -27.60 -34.74
CA MET A 178 6.84 -28.58 -34.57
C MET A 178 7.08 -29.46 -35.81
N GLU A 179 8.08 -29.19 -36.63
CA GLU A 179 8.38 -30.04 -37.80
C GLU A 179 8.62 -31.53 -37.47
N ASP A 180 9.24 -31.82 -36.32
CA ASP A 180 9.49 -33.19 -35.84
C ASP A 180 8.20 -33.87 -35.37
N GLN A 181 7.63 -34.70 -36.25
CA GLN A 181 6.41 -35.47 -35.99
C GLN A 181 6.59 -36.49 -34.85
N HIS A 182 7.77 -37.09 -34.70
CA HIS A 182 8.02 -38.07 -33.65
C HIS A 182 8.01 -37.39 -32.29
N LEU A 183 8.76 -36.31 -32.13
CA LEU A 183 8.79 -35.53 -30.89
C LEU A 183 7.39 -34.98 -30.56
N ARG A 184 6.67 -34.47 -31.56
CA ARG A 184 5.30 -33.97 -31.40
C ARG A 184 4.36 -35.05 -30.87
N ASN A 185 4.44 -36.26 -31.42
CA ASN A 185 3.64 -37.39 -30.97
C ASN A 185 3.99 -37.80 -29.53
N SER A 186 5.28 -37.89 -29.18
CA SER A 186 5.72 -38.20 -27.81
C SER A 186 5.21 -37.18 -26.80
N VAL A 187 5.25 -35.89 -27.11
CA VAL A 187 4.72 -34.83 -26.24
C VAL A 187 3.20 -34.95 -26.11
N ASN A 188 2.48 -35.20 -27.21
CA ASN A 188 1.03 -35.37 -27.19
C ASN A 188 0.59 -36.59 -26.36
N GLU A 189 1.29 -37.72 -26.48
CA GLU A 189 1.02 -38.91 -25.66
C GLU A 189 1.26 -38.64 -24.18
N PHE A 190 2.37 -37.96 -23.85
CA PHE A 190 2.66 -37.54 -22.47
C PHE A 190 1.56 -36.64 -21.90
N LEU A 191 1.11 -35.65 -22.67
CA LEU A 191 0.03 -34.76 -22.24
C LEU A 191 -1.29 -35.51 -22.06
N ARG A 192 -1.64 -36.42 -22.98
CA ARG A 192 -2.83 -37.28 -22.83
C ARG A 192 -2.76 -38.10 -21.56
N GLN A 193 -1.61 -38.69 -21.24
CA GLN A 193 -1.42 -39.47 -20.02
C GLN A 193 -1.57 -38.60 -18.77
N LYS A 194 -0.95 -37.41 -18.74
CA LYS A 194 -1.00 -36.51 -17.57
C LYS A 194 -2.34 -35.83 -17.37
N LEU A 195 -3.10 -35.63 -18.44
CA LEU A 195 -4.43 -35.02 -18.43
C LEU A 195 -5.55 -36.06 -18.54
N SER A 196 -5.24 -37.33 -18.27
CA SER A 196 -6.24 -38.39 -18.18
C SER A 196 -7.03 -38.30 -16.86
N PRO A 197 -8.27 -38.81 -16.83
CA PRO A 197 -9.06 -38.86 -15.60
C PRO A 197 -8.31 -39.62 -14.49
N PRO A 198 -8.36 -39.17 -13.23
CA PRO A 198 -7.77 -39.92 -12.13
C PRO A 198 -8.48 -41.28 -11.96
N PRO A 199 -7.82 -42.30 -11.35
CA PRO A 199 -8.35 -43.66 -11.25
C PRO A 199 -9.75 -43.76 -10.62
N ASN A 200 -10.09 -42.82 -9.73
CA ASN A 200 -11.36 -42.78 -9.00
C ASN A 200 -12.43 -41.92 -9.70
N HIS A 201 -12.17 -41.42 -10.92
CA HIS A 201 -13.13 -40.61 -11.64
C HIS A 201 -14.30 -41.48 -12.16
N PRO A 202 -15.57 -41.07 -11.94
CA PRO A 202 -16.72 -41.85 -12.39
C PRO A 202 -16.74 -41.98 -13.93
N VAL A 203 -16.89 -43.22 -14.41
CA VAL A 203 -16.88 -43.58 -15.85
C VAL A 203 -17.98 -42.87 -16.64
N ASN A 204 -19.09 -42.52 -15.99
CA ASN A 204 -20.26 -41.90 -16.62
C ASN A 204 -20.21 -40.37 -16.66
N LYS A 205 -19.10 -39.73 -16.26
CA LYS A 205 -18.95 -38.27 -16.32
C LYS A 205 -17.81 -37.91 -17.26
N GLN A 206 -18.02 -36.87 -18.08
CA GLN A 206 -16.95 -36.28 -18.88
C GLN A 206 -15.93 -35.62 -17.96
N PHE A 207 -14.67 -36.03 -18.08
CA PHE A 207 -13.56 -35.39 -17.37
C PHE A 207 -13.02 -34.22 -18.19
N THR A 208 -12.91 -33.06 -17.54
CA THR A 208 -12.26 -31.88 -18.10
C THR A 208 -11.18 -31.42 -17.13
N PRO A 209 -9.89 -31.47 -17.51
CA PRO A 209 -8.81 -30.98 -16.68
C PRO A 209 -8.97 -29.50 -16.33
N THR A 210 -8.58 -29.10 -15.13
CA THR A 210 -8.60 -27.69 -14.74
C THR A 210 -7.49 -26.91 -15.43
N LYS A 211 -7.60 -25.57 -15.49
CA LYS A 211 -6.51 -24.71 -15.97
C LYS A 211 -5.19 -24.93 -15.21
N LYS A 212 -5.26 -25.30 -13.92
CA LYS A 212 -4.08 -25.61 -13.10
C LYS A 212 -3.43 -26.92 -13.54
N ASP A 213 -4.23 -27.95 -13.82
CA ASP A 213 -3.73 -29.25 -14.28
C ASP A 213 -3.06 -29.14 -15.66
N VAL A 214 -3.69 -28.39 -16.58
CA VAL A 214 -3.13 -28.11 -17.91
C VAL A 214 -1.79 -27.39 -17.79
N LYS A 215 -1.73 -26.33 -16.99
CA LYS A 215 -0.48 -25.58 -16.76
C LYS A 215 0.61 -26.49 -16.19
N TYR A 216 0.28 -27.30 -15.19
CA TYR A 216 1.23 -28.24 -14.58
C TYR A 216 1.74 -29.28 -15.58
N ALA A 217 0.87 -29.83 -16.43
CA ALA A 217 1.27 -30.76 -17.49
C ALA A 217 2.21 -30.11 -18.51
N TYR A 218 1.95 -28.86 -18.90
CA TYR A 218 2.84 -28.10 -19.77
C TYR A 218 4.20 -27.80 -19.11
N GLU A 219 4.21 -27.45 -17.83
CA GLU A 219 5.46 -27.25 -17.08
C GLU A 219 6.33 -28.51 -17.09
N LEU A 220 5.74 -29.68 -16.82
CA LEU A 220 6.45 -30.96 -16.89
C LEU A 220 6.90 -31.30 -18.31
N ALA A 221 6.11 -30.97 -19.34
CA ALA A 221 6.49 -31.21 -20.73
C ALA A 221 7.71 -30.35 -21.13
N ILE A 222 7.74 -29.08 -20.74
CA ILE A 222 8.90 -28.18 -20.94
C ILE A 222 10.13 -28.67 -20.17
N GLU A 223 9.97 -29.24 -18.97
CA GLU A 223 11.08 -29.81 -18.20
C GLU A 223 11.67 -31.07 -18.86
N ASN A 224 10.82 -31.96 -19.39
CA ASN A 224 11.24 -33.18 -20.07
C ASN A 224 11.81 -32.93 -21.47
N TRP A 225 11.26 -31.95 -22.19
CA TRP A 225 11.69 -31.53 -23.52
C TRP A 225 11.95 -30.02 -23.58
N PRO A 226 13.06 -29.54 -23.00
CA PRO A 226 13.36 -28.09 -22.95
C PRO A 226 13.49 -27.44 -24.34
N ASP A 227 13.91 -28.22 -25.35
CA ASP A 227 14.03 -27.76 -26.73
C ASP A 227 12.68 -27.27 -27.32
N LEU A 228 11.53 -27.65 -26.73
CA LEU A 228 10.22 -27.11 -27.11
C LEU A 228 10.17 -25.58 -27.04
N ALA A 229 10.92 -24.97 -26.11
CA ALA A 229 10.97 -23.51 -25.99
C ALA A 229 11.53 -22.83 -27.25
N ASN A 230 12.27 -23.53 -28.12
CA ASN A 230 12.75 -22.97 -29.38
C ASN A 230 11.60 -22.60 -30.33
N TYR A 231 10.54 -23.40 -30.37
CA TYR A 231 9.37 -23.12 -31.21
C TYR A 231 8.60 -21.88 -30.73
N TYR A 232 8.58 -21.63 -29.41
CA TYR A 232 8.05 -20.38 -28.88
C TYR A 232 8.85 -19.18 -29.39
N ILE A 233 10.18 -19.27 -29.39
CA ILE A 233 11.02 -18.17 -29.84
C ILE A 233 10.87 -17.91 -31.34
N MET A 234 10.75 -18.97 -32.15
CA MET A 234 10.43 -18.85 -33.57
C MET A 234 9.13 -18.06 -33.79
N ILE A 235 8.04 -18.44 -33.11
CA ILE A 235 6.74 -17.73 -33.17
C ILE A 235 6.87 -16.25 -32.73
N LYS A 236 7.74 -15.97 -31.75
CA LYS A 236 8.00 -14.59 -31.33
C LYS A 236 8.73 -13.83 -32.43
N GLU A 237 9.83 -14.35 -32.97
CA GLU A 237 10.60 -13.68 -34.02
C GLU A 237 9.82 -13.41 -35.30
N ASP A 238 8.87 -14.27 -35.67
CA ASP A 238 7.94 -14.01 -36.78
C ASP A 238 7.17 -12.69 -36.60
N ASN A 239 6.93 -12.27 -35.36
CA ASN A 239 6.29 -11.01 -34.99
C ASN A 239 7.28 -10.00 -34.37
N GLY A 240 8.58 -10.15 -34.65
CA GLY A 240 9.66 -9.38 -34.03
C GLY A 240 9.68 -7.90 -34.39
N GLU A 241 9.36 -7.55 -35.63
CA GLU A 241 9.33 -6.15 -36.07
C GLU A 241 8.19 -5.36 -35.41
N GLU A 242 7.02 -5.97 -35.25
CA GLU A 242 5.90 -5.39 -34.50
C GLU A 242 6.31 -5.09 -33.05
N ALA A 243 7.04 -6.02 -32.42
CA ALA A 243 7.53 -5.85 -31.05
C ALA A 243 8.54 -4.70 -30.90
N LYS A 244 9.44 -4.52 -31.88
CA LYS A 244 10.39 -3.39 -31.90
C LYS A 244 9.67 -2.06 -32.01
N GLU A 245 8.71 -1.94 -32.93
CA GLU A 245 7.91 -0.72 -33.09
C GLU A 245 7.09 -0.42 -31.84
N LEU A 246 6.44 -1.42 -31.24
CA LEU A 246 5.74 -1.29 -29.96
C LEU A 246 6.66 -0.80 -28.84
N SER A 247 7.90 -1.29 -28.77
CA SER A 247 8.88 -0.84 -27.77
C SER A 247 9.31 0.61 -27.99
N LYS A 248 9.63 1.00 -29.23
CA LYS A 248 9.95 2.39 -29.59
C LYS A 248 8.80 3.33 -29.23
N MET A 249 7.57 2.96 -29.58
CA MET A 249 6.38 3.75 -29.25
C MET A 249 6.21 3.93 -27.74
N LYS A 250 6.46 2.90 -26.92
CA LYS A 250 6.43 3.00 -25.45
C LYS A 250 7.49 3.95 -24.90
N VAL A 251 8.73 3.90 -25.39
CA VAL A 251 9.81 4.79 -24.93
C VAL A 251 9.53 6.24 -25.32
N THR A 252 9.06 6.47 -26.55
CA THR A 252 8.63 7.79 -27.02
C THR A 252 7.48 8.32 -26.17
N ARG A 253 6.46 7.49 -25.91
CA ARG A 253 5.33 7.83 -25.03
C ARG A 253 5.80 8.20 -23.62
N ALA A 254 6.69 7.42 -23.01
CA ALA A 254 7.22 7.73 -21.68
C ALA A 254 8.02 9.05 -21.67
N GLY A 255 8.77 9.34 -22.74
CA GLY A 255 9.45 10.63 -22.91
C GLY A 255 8.50 11.82 -23.03
N ASP A 256 7.42 11.68 -23.80
CA ASP A 256 6.38 12.70 -23.92
C ASP A 256 5.70 12.95 -22.55
N LEU A 257 5.22 11.87 -21.91
CA LEU A 257 4.42 11.93 -20.69
C LEU A 257 5.20 12.37 -19.45
N PHE A 258 6.37 11.78 -19.20
CA PHE A 258 7.10 11.97 -17.93
C PHE A 258 8.24 12.99 -18.01
N ARG A 259 8.47 13.61 -19.17
CA ARG A 259 9.49 14.65 -19.33
C ARG A 259 8.95 15.85 -20.07
N ASP A 260 8.55 15.70 -21.34
CA ASP A 260 8.27 16.86 -22.19
C ASP A 260 7.04 17.64 -21.70
N ARG A 261 5.94 16.94 -21.39
CA ARG A 261 4.72 17.56 -20.83
C ARG A 261 4.93 18.13 -19.44
N ILE A 262 5.71 17.44 -18.60
CA ILE A 262 6.01 17.91 -17.24
C ILE A 262 6.83 19.20 -17.29
N LEU A 263 7.90 19.24 -18.10
CA LEU A 263 8.73 20.44 -18.26
C LEU A 263 7.91 21.62 -18.79
N LEU A 264 7.03 21.35 -19.77
CA LEU A 264 6.11 22.37 -20.28
C LEU A 264 5.17 22.89 -19.18
N PHE A 265 4.58 21.99 -18.41
CA PHE A 265 3.66 22.34 -17.33
C PHE A 265 4.35 23.13 -16.22
N VAL A 266 5.52 22.66 -15.78
CA VAL A 266 6.35 23.28 -14.74
C VAL A 266 6.73 24.71 -15.15
N SER A 267 7.25 24.87 -16.37
CA SER A 267 7.72 26.17 -16.87
C SER A 267 6.58 27.18 -17.07
N ARG A 268 5.41 26.75 -17.54
CA ARG A 268 4.29 27.65 -17.88
C ARG A 268 3.31 27.92 -16.75
N HIS A 269 3.12 26.97 -15.85
CA HIS A 269 2.02 27.03 -14.87
C HIS A 269 2.49 27.02 -13.41
N LEU A 270 3.64 26.42 -13.09
CA LEU A 270 4.14 26.40 -11.70
C LEU A 270 5.15 27.49 -11.41
N HIS A 271 6.09 27.73 -12.31
CA HIS A 271 7.14 28.75 -12.13
C HIS A 271 6.53 30.16 -12.04
N ASP A 272 5.62 30.50 -12.95
CA ASP A 272 4.97 31.83 -12.97
C ASP A 272 4.08 32.08 -11.74
N LEU A 273 3.60 31.03 -11.07
CA LEU A 273 2.82 31.13 -9.84
C LEU A 273 3.68 31.15 -8.57
N GLY A 274 5.01 31.18 -8.69
CA GLY A 274 5.91 31.22 -7.53
C GLY A 274 5.88 29.94 -6.70
N PHE A 275 5.56 28.79 -7.31
CA PHE A 275 5.36 27.53 -6.59
C PHE A 275 6.66 27.03 -5.94
N TYR A 276 7.81 27.22 -6.59
CA TYR A 276 9.09 26.72 -6.09
C TYR A 276 9.76 27.67 -5.08
N GLU A 277 9.39 28.95 -5.12
CA GLU A 277 9.81 30.02 -4.23
C GLU A 277 9.02 30.04 -2.91
N THR A 278 7.87 29.37 -2.88
CA THR A 278 7.04 29.26 -1.68
C THR A 278 7.70 28.34 -0.64
N GLU A 279 7.72 28.77 0.62
CA GLU A 279 8.28 27.99 1.72
C GLU A 279 7.62 26.61 1.86
N VAL A 280 8.45 25.57 2.02
CA VAL A 280 8.00 24.17 2.08
C VAL A 280 7.07 23.85 3.26
N THR A 281 7.11 24.67 4.32
CA THR A 281 6.25 24.57 5.49
C THR A 281 4.83 25.04 5.21
N ASN A 282 4.62 25.89 4.20
CA ASN A 282 3.31 26.43 3.84
C ASN A 282 2.60 25.49 2.86
N ILE A 283 2.25 24.30 3.34
CA ILE A 283 1.60 23.25 2.55
C ILE A 283 0.30 23.76 1.92
N GLN A 284 -0.52 24.54 2.64
CA GLN A 284 -1.78 25.06 2.10
C GLN A 284 -1.57 25.97 0.89
N LYS A 285 -0.59 26.88 0.92
CA LYS A 285 -0.28 27.77 -0.21
C LYS A 285 0.26 26.98 -1.39
N LEU A 286 1.19 26.05 -1.16
CA LEU A 286 1.69 25.15 -2.19
C LEU A 286 0.55 24.39 -2.85
N MET A 287 -0.38 23.89 -2.02
CA MET A 287 -1.54 23.17 -2.48
C MET A 287 -2.44 24.01 -3.37
N ASN A 288 -2.80 25.22 -2.93
CA ASN A 288 -3.64 26.13 -3.69
C ASN A 288 -2.99 26.52 -5.03
N VAL A 289 -1.69 26.80 -5.04
CA VAL A 289 -0.94 27.14 -6.26
C VAL A 289 -0.90 25.97 -7.23
N PHE A 290 -0.58 24.77 -6.75
CA PHE A 290 -0.56 23.57 -7.59
C PHE A 290 -1.95 23.26 -8.16
N SER A 291 -3.00 23.46 -7.36
CA SER A 291 -4.39 23.33 -7.80
C SER A 291 -4.72 24.27 -8.95
N LYS A 292 -4.33 25.54 -8.79
CA LYS A 292 -4.54 26.56 -9.79
C LYS A 292 -3.79 26.22 -11.07
N ALA A 293 -2.54 25.75 -10.96
CA ALA A 293 -1.77 25.29 -12.10
C ALA A 293 -2.45 24.12 -12.82
N ILE A 294 -2.96 23.11 -12.11
CA ILE A 294 -3.64 21.95 -12.71
C ILE A 294 -4.96 22.34 -13.38
N SER A 295 -5.76 23.25 -12.78
CA SER A 295 -7.00 23.72 -13.41
C SER A 295 -6.78 24.46 -14.73
N VAL A 296 -5.63 25.14 -14.90
CA VAL A 296 -5.30 25.89 -16.12
C VAL A 296 -4.51 25.02 -17.12
N GLY A 297 -3.47 24.34 -16.64
CA GLY A 297 -2.49 23.61 -17.46
C GLY A 297 -2.68 22.09 -17.50
N GLY A 298 -3.61 21.52 -16.72
CA GLY A 298 -3.79 20.07 -16.62
C GLY A 298 -4.19 19.40 -17.92
N ARG A 299 -4.88 20.13 -18.83
CA ARG A 299 -5.16 19.63 -20.18
C ARG A 299 -3.87 19.34 -20.96
N GLU A 300 -2.85 20.18 -20.83
CA GLU A 300 -1.55 19.97 -21.50
C GLU A 300 -0.81 18.74 -20.95
N LEU A 301 -1.05 18.37 -19.69
CA LEU A 301 -0.46 17.19 -19.06
C LEU A 301 -1.09 15.87 -19.54
N PHE A 302 -2.41 15.81 -19.66
CA PHE A 302 -3.13 14.54 -19.78
C PHE A 302 -3.94 14.35 -21.07
N ILE A 303 -4.13 15.41 -21.86
CA ILE A 303 -4.93 15.39 -23.08
C ILE A 303 -4.04 15.58 -24.32
N LYS A 304 -4.33 14.82 -25.37
CA LYS A 304 -3.75 14.94 -26.70
C LYS A 304 -4.86 14.82 -27.74
N ASP A 305 -4.93 15.75 -28.69
CA ASP A 305 -5.92 15.74 -29.78
C ASP A 305 -7.38 15.62 -29.29
N GLY A 306 -7.70 16.22 -28.13
CA GLY A 306 -9.04 16.19 -27.52
C GLY A 306 -9.36 14.92 -26.72
N HIS A 307 -8.46 13.94 -26.70
CA HIS A 307 -8.61 12.68 -25.98
C HIS A 307 -7.58 12.52 -24.87
N LEU A 308 -7.88 11.67 -23.88
CA LEU A 308 -6.84 11.23 -22.94
C LEU A 308 -5.68 10.60 -23.69
N ILE A 309 -4.47 10.80 -23.19
CA ILE A 309 -3.29 10.08 -23.69
C ILE A 309 -3.55 8.57 -23.57
N ASP A 310 -3.38 7.85 -24.67
CA ASP A 310 -3.63 6.42 -24.74
C ASP A 310 -2.87 5.64 -23.66
N GLY A 311 -3.58 4.75 -22.96
CA GLY A 311 -3.03 3.88 -21.93
C GLY A 311 -2.63 4.58 -20.62
N LEU A 312 -3.03 5.84 -20.41
CA LEU A 312 -2.84 6.55 -19.15
C LEU A 312 -3.63 5.86 -18.02
N ASN A 313 -2.97 5.57 -16.91
CA ASN A 313 -3.59 4.98 -15.71
C ASN A 313 -3.39 5.85 -14.46
N ALA A 314 -3.99 5.45 -13.33
CA ALA A 314 -3.92 6.21 -12.08
C ALA A 314 -2.50 6.37 -11.52
N GLU A 315 -1.63 5.37 -11.69
CA GLU A 315 -0.24 5.45 -11.25
C GLU A 315 0.57 6.40 -12.14
N ASP A 316 0.31 6.42 -13.45
CA ASP A 316 0.94 7.37 -14.38
C ASP A 316 0.60 8.81 -13.98
N VAL A 317 -0.67 9.10 -13.67
CA VAL A 317 -1.12 10.44 -13.23
C VAL A 317 -0.45 10.83 -11.91
N LYS A 318 -0.44 9.92 -10.94
CA LYS A 318 0.23 10.14 -9.65
C LYS A 318 1.72 10.45 -9.84
N LEU A 319 2.40 9.70 -10.70
CA LEU A 319 3.81 9.91 -11.00
C LEU A 319 4.05 11.26 -11.69
N VAL A 320 3.25 11.62 -12.70
CA VAL A 320 3.33 12.91 -13.39
C VAL A 320 3.18 14.08 -12.40
N CYS A 321 2.17 14.06 -11.54
CA CYS A 321 1.95 15.10 -10.54
C CYS A 321 3.08 15.15 -9.51
N THR A 322 3.59 13.99 -9.08
CA THR A 322 4.72 13.90 -8.14
C THR A 322 5.99 14.52 -8.73
N LEU A 323 6.29 14.20 -9.99
CA LEU A 323 7.44 14.75 -10.69
C LEU A 323 7.32 16.27 -10.90
N ALA A 324 6.12 16.78 -11.21
CA ALA A 324 5.87 18.22 -11.29
C ALA A 324 6.04 18.89 -9.92
N TRP A 325 5.50 18.29 -8.85
CA TRP A 325 5.59 18.80 -7.47
C TRP A 325 7.04 18.93 -6.99
N TRP A 326 7.92 18.01 -7.41
CA TRP A 326 9.36 18.01 -7.11
C TRP A 326 10.24 18.50 -8.26
N GLY A 327 9.72 19.33 -9.16
CA GLY A 327 10.49 19.86 -10.30
C GLY A 327 11.79 20.59 -9.91
N ASP A 328 11.88 21.12 -8.68
CA ASP A 328 13.06 21.79 -8.11
C ASP A 328 14.02 20.84 -7.35
N GLY A 329 13.64 19.57 -7.16
CA GLY A 329 14.40 18.59 -6.38
C GLY A 329 14.42 18.83 -4.87
N ASN A 330 13.56 19.71 -4.32
CA ASN A 330 13.56 20.04 -2.90
C ASN A 330 12.92 18.91 -2.06
N LYS A 331 13.77 18.03 -1.54
CA LYS A 331 13.37 16.85 -0.73
C LYS A 331 12.65 17.18 0.58
N LYS A 332 12.67 18.43 1.05
CA LYS A 332 11.94 18.84 2.25
C LYS A 332 10.44 19.05 1.97
N ARG A 333 10.05 19.16 0.70
CA ARG A 333 8.65 19.34 0.28
C ARG A 333 7.91 17.99 0.40
N SER A 334 7.00 17.88 1.36
CA SER A 334 6.15 16.69 1.50
C SER A 334 5.30 16.48 0.25
N ILE A 335 5.17 15.23 -0.21
CA ILE A 335 4.36 14.91 -1.39
C ILE A 335 2.92 14.64 -0.94
N PRO A 336 1.93 15.39 -1.46
CA PRO A 336 0.53 15.09 -1.22
C PRO A 336 0.08 13.85 -1.99
N GLN A 337 -1.03 13.22 -1.56
CA GLN A 337 -1.55 12.05 -2.25
C GLN A 337 -2.31 12.44 -3.52
N PHE A 338 -1.66 12.36 -4.68
CA PHE A 338 -2.36 12.51 -5.96
C PHE A 338 -3.17 11.25 -6.30
N LYS A 339 -4.47 11.41 -6.53
CA LYS A 339 -5.36 10.34 -7.02
C LYS A 339 -6.03 10.74 -8.32
N PHE A 340 -6.27 9.76 -9.18
CA PHE A 340 -7.12 9.87 -10.36
C PHE A 340 -8.53 9.37 -10.01
N VAL A 341 -9.52 10.27 -10.02
CA VAL A 341 -10.92 9.94 -9.76
C VAL A 341 -11.74 10.27 -11.01
N TYR A 342 -12.38 9.25 -11.58
CA TYR A 342 -13.43 9.41 -12.59
C TYR A 342 -14.78 9.48 -11.88
N ASP A 343 -15.41 10.65 -11.86
CA ASP A 343 -16.73 10.82 -11.25
C ASP A 343 -17.61 11.82 -12.04
N HIS A 344 -18.65 11.28 -12.67
CA HIS A 344 -19.67 12.06 -13.37
C HIS A 344 -20.53 12.89 -12.39
N ARG A 345 -20.64 12.51 -11.10
CA ARG A 345 -21.39 13.28 -10.10
C ARG A 345 -20.62 14.50 -9.61
N SER A 346 -19.31 14.40 -9.47
CA SER A 346 -18.44 15.55 -9.13
C SER A 346 -18.50 16.65 -10.21
N LEU A 347 -18.64 16.29 -11.49
CA LEU A 347 -18.87 17.23 -12.60
C LEU A 347 -20.15 18.07 -12.45
N MET A 348 -21.23 17.48 -11.91
CA MET A 348 -22.51 18.18 -11.71
C MET A 348 -22.46 19.25 -10.61
N ASN A 349 -21.48 19.18 -9.70
CA ASN A 349 -21.32 20.15 -8.62
C ASN A 349 -20.37 21.30 -8.96
N LEU A 350 -19.66 21.24 -10.09
CA LEU A 350 -18.58 22.18 -10.43
C LEU A 350 -19.05 23.40 -11.25
N GLU A 351 -20.22 23.35 -11.91
CA GLU A 351 -20.82 24.54 -12.55
C GLU A 351 -22.35 24.51 -12.52
N SER A 352 -22.97 25.60 -12.08
CA SER A 352 -24.41 25.88 -12.15
C SER A 352 -24.88 26.24 -13.57
N THR A 353 -24.19 25.75 -14.61
CA THR A 353 -24.51 26.04 -16.01
C THR A 353 -24.70 24.72 -16.74
N ILE A 354 -25.98 24.42 -16.98
CA ILE A 354 -26.55 23.51 -17.97
C ILE A 354 -25.49 22.79 -18.84
N VAL A 355 -25.25 21.51 -18.60
CA VAL A 355 -24.64 20.61 -19.59
C VAL A 355 -25.57 19.42 -19.82
N ASP A 356 -26.36 19.55 -20.86
CA ASP A 356 -27.41 18.62 -21.28
C ASP A 356 -26.84 17.45 -22.13
N ASN A 357 -25.59 17.01 -21.89
CA ASN A 357 -24.95 15.98 -22.72
C ASN A 357 -24.16 14.96 -21.91
N LYS A 358 -24.58 13.70 -21.98
CA LYS A 358 -24.00 12.50 -21.34
C LYS A 358 -22.59 12.10 -21.83
N LYS A 359 -21.72 13.04 -22.25
CA LYS A 359 -20.45 12.74 -22.95
C LYS A 359 -19.22 13.50 -22.43
N GLU A 360 -19.25 14.01 -21.20
CA GLU A 360 -18.11 14.71 -20.57
C GLU A 360 -17.51 13.91 -19.40
N ALA A 361 -16.18 13.90 -19.29
CA ALA A 361 -15.42 13.23 -18.23
C ALA A 361 -14.40 14.15 -17.58
N ALA A 362 -14.23 14.09 -16.25
CA ALA A 362 -13.26 14.89 -15.51
C ALA A 362 -12.12 14.03 -14.94
N ILE A 363 -10.89 14.52 -15.07
CA ILE A 363 -9.75 14.07 -14.25
C ILE A 363 -9.76 14.93 -12.99
N VAL A 364 -10.11 14.34 -11.85
CA VAL A 364 -10.01 15.01 -10.56
C VAL A 364 -8.68 14.64 -9.92
N ILE A 365 -7.85 15.65 -9.61
CA ILE A 365 -6.63 15.50 -8.82
C ILE A 365 -6.93 16.03 -7.42
N THR A 366 -6.98 15.13 -6.43
CA THR A 366 -7.10 15.50 -5.00
C THR A 366 -5.77 15.34 -4.29
N THR A 367 -5.65 15.96 -3.13
CA THR A 367 -4.49 15.84 -2.22
C THR A 367 -4.85 15.42 -0.81
N ASP A 368 -6.13 15.46 -0.52
CA ASP A 368 -6.77 14.96 0.68
C ASP A 368 -7.28 13.55 0.36
N ARG A 369 -7.53 12.69 1.35
CA ARG A 369 -8.10 11.34 1.10
C ARG A 369 -9.55 11.49 0.61
N PRO A 370 -9.96 10.82 -0.49
CA PRO A 370 -11.37 10.49 -0.60
C PRO A 370 -11.62 9.07 -1.14
N ARG A 371 -12.90 8.66 -1.01
CA ARG A 371 -13.53 7.41 -1.45
C ARG A 371 -13.02 6.96 -2.83
N LYS A 372 -12.82 5.65 -3.02
CA LYS A 372 -12.37 5.09 -4.31
C LYS A 372 -13.43 5.27 -5.40
N SER A 373 -13.00 5.77 -6.56
CA SER A 373 -13.70 5.70 -7.84
C SER A 373 -13.58 4.32 -8.48
N THR A 374 -14.64 3.91 -9.18
CA THR A 374 -14.76 2.67 -9.95
C THR A 374 -14.08 2.83 -11.33
N THR A 375 -12.76 3.07 -11.35
CA THR A 375 -12.04 3.45 -12.58
C THR A 375 -11.99 2.33 -13.63
N ASP A 376 -11.88 1.07 -13.22
CA ASP A 376 -11.72 -0.07 -14.16
C ASP A 376 -13.02 -0.47 -14.89
N TYR A 377 -14.18 -0.04 -14.41
CA TYR A 377 -15.47 -0.36 -15.02
C TYR A 377 -15.83 0.56 -16.20
N PHE A 378 -15.43 1.83 -16.14
CA PHE A 378 -15.88 2.86 -17.09
C PHE A 378 -14.89 3.17 -18.21
N LEU A 379 -13.60 2.87 -18.07
CA LEU A 379 -12.61 2.96 -19.16
C LEU A 379 -12.93 2.01 -20.35
N LYS A 380 -13.90 1.10 -20.19
CA LYS A 380 -14.42 0.23 -21.25
C LYS A 380 -15.65 0.81 -21.99
N GLN A 381 -16.22 1.94 -21.58
CA GLN A 381 -17.36 2.55 -22.25
C GLN A 381 -16.89 3.52 -23.35
N ARG A 382 -17.38 3.31 -24.58
CA ARG A 382 -16.81 3.85 -25.83
C ARG A 382 -17.37 5.20 -26.32
N GLU A 383 -17.97 6.06 -25.48
CA GLU A 383 -18.61 7.30 -25.98
C GLU A 383 -18.36 8.57 -25.13
N ILE A 384 -17.12 8.84 -24.72
CA ILE A 384 -16.75 10.13 -24.12
C ILE A 384 -16.18 11.04 -25.22
N THR A 385 -16.78 12.23 -25.41
CA THR A 385 -16.38 13.19 -26.46
C THR A 385 -15.66 14.42 -25.93
N ASN A 386 -15.70 14.70 -24.62
CA ASN A 386 -15.02 15.86 -24.03
C ASN A 386 -14.36 15.49 -22.68
N TRP A 387 -13.07 15.82 -22.51
CA TRP A 387 -12.31 15.60 -21.28
C TRP A 387 -11.97 16.94 -20.61
N ASN A 388 -12.27 17.07 -19.32
CA ASN A 388 -11.90 18.22 -18.47
C ASN A 388 -10.89 17.77 -17.41
N VAL A 389 -9.90 18.60 -17.07
CA VAL A 389 -8.97 18.33 -15.96
C VAL A 389 -9.25 19.34 -14.88
N VAL A 390 -9.73 18.87 -13.73
CA VAL A 390 -10.10 19.71 -12.60
C VAL A 390 -9.22 19.33 -11.42
N SER A 391 -8.55 20.31 -10.84
CA SER A 391 -7.97 20.11 -9.52
C SER A 391 -9.06 20.32 -8.48
N ILE A 392 -9.31 19.31 -7.66
CA ILE A 392 -10.08 19.48 -6.42
C ILE A 392 -9.05 19.39 -5.31
N THR A 393 -8.31 20.46 -5.10
CA THR A 393 -7.82 20.71 -3.75
C THR A 393 -9.06 21.01 -2.92
N GLY A 394 -9.20 20.40 -1.75
CA GLY A 394 -10.19 20.83 -0.78
C GLY A 394 -10.14 22.36 -0.72
N ASN A 395 -11.19 23.00 -1.21
CA ASN A 395 -11.22 24.45 -1.25
C ASN A 395 -11.37 24.95 0.20
N PRO A 396 -10.84 26.13 0.53
CA PRO A 396 -10.70 26.67 1.87
C PRO A 396 -12.04 27.15 2.39
N ALA A 397 -12.88 26.21 2.81
CA ALA A 397 -13.91 26.44 3.80
C ALA A 397 -13.47 25.69 5.06
N GLU A 398 -13.47 26.38 6.19
CA GLU A 398 -13.17 25.83 7.51
C GLU A 398 -13.88 24.48 7.75
N GLU A 399 -13.10 23.51 8.24
CA GLU A 399 -13.42 22.37 9.12
C GLU A 399 -14.54 21.39 8.69
N THR A 400 -14.26 20.09 8.49
CA THR A 400 -13.98 19.12 9.56
C THR A 400 -13.35 17.86 8.96
N ASN A 401 -12.26 17.36 9.54
CA ASN A 401 -11.65 16.09 9.17
C ASN A 401 -12.53 14.94 9.72
N VAL A 402 -13.49 14.48 8.92
CA VAL A 402 -14.41 13.40 9.34
C VAL A 402 -13.66 12.07 9.38
N GLU A 403 -13.31 11.63 10.59
CA GLU A 403 -12.55 10.40 10.83
C GLU A 403 -13.32 9.15 10.37
N SER A 404 -12.63 8.20 9.73
CA SER A 404 -13.22 6.98 9.17
C SER A 404 -12.93 5.73 10.02
N VAL A 405 -13.97 4.94 10.31
CA VAL A 405 -13.90 3.80 11.24
C VAL A 405 -14.43 2.53 10.60
N PHE A 406 -13.70 1.42 10.73
CA PHE A 406 -14.16 0.07 10.38
C PHE A 406 -14.62 -0.69 11.62
N ILE A 407 -15.79 -1.34 11.57
CA ILE A 407 -16.29 -2.18 12.67
C ILE A 407 -16.08 -3.65 12.30
N SER A 408 -15.14 -4.30 12.98
CA SER A 408 -14.86 -5.73 12.92
C SER A 408 -15.68 -6.45 14.00
N TYR A 409 -16.53 -7.40 13.60
CA TYR A 409 -17.46 -8.10 14.46
C TYR A 409 -17.78 -9.49 13.89
N THR A 410 -18.32 -10.42 14.71
CA THR A 410 -18.83 -11.69 14.17
C THR A 410 -20.32 -11.61 13.90
N LYS A 411 -20.88 -12.52 13.10
CA LYS A 411 -22.33 -12.56 12.84
C LYS A 411 -23.19 -12.62 14.13
N ALA A 412 -22.68 -13.21 15.21
CA ALA A 412 -23.38 -13.25 16.49
C ALA A 412 -23.51 -11.86 17.14
N ASP A 413 -22.58 -10.95 16.82
CA ASP A 413 -22.45 -9.62 17.41
C ASP A 413 -23.04 -8.53 16.50
N GLU A 414 -23.77 -8.89 15.43
CA GLU A 414 -24.28 -7.95 14.42
C GLU A 414 -25.17 -6.86 15.02
N ILE A 415 -25.91 -7.18 16.08
CA ILE A 415 -26.78 -6.25 16.79
C ILE A 415 -25.95 -5.16 17.48
N TRP A 416 -24.83 -5.54 18.12
CA TRP A 416 -23.87 -4.60 18.71
C TRP A 416 -23.16 -3.76 17.65
N ALA A 417 -22.74 -4.38 16.54
CA ALA A 417 -22.10 -3.66 15.44
C ALA A 417 -23.02 -2.62 14.79
N LYS A 418 -24.33 -2.91 14.68
CA LYS A 418 -25.34 -1.97 14.19
C LYS A 418 -25.47 -0.75 15.11
N TRP A 419 -25.65 -1.00 16.41
CA TRP A 419 -25.79 0.07 17.40
C TRP A 419 -24.54 0.96 17.45
N ILE A 420 -23.33 0.36 17.50
CA ILE A 420 -22.05 1.11 17.44
C ILE A 420 -21.98 1.95 16.16
N GLY A 421 -22.32 1.36 15.00
CA GLY A 421 -22.28 2.07 13.73
C GLY A 421 -23.24 3.25 13.66
N GLU A 422 -24.44 3.13 14.24
CA GLU A 422 -25.42 4.22 14.29
C GLU A 422 -24.96 5.38 15.18
N VAL A 423 -24.46 5.07 16.39
CA VAL A 423 -23.91 6.08 17.32
C VAL A 423 -22.77 6.85 16.67
N LEU A 424 -21.86 6.16 15.97
CA LEU A 424 -20.72 6.80 15.33
C LEU A 424 -21.11 7.65 14.11
N VAL A 425 -22.06 7.20 13.30
CA VAL A 425 -22.60 8.02 12.20
C VAL A 425 -23.26 9.30 12.74
N GLN A 426 -24.03 9.19 13.82
CA GLN A 426 -24.65 10.36 14.47
C GLN A 426 -23.61 11.31 15.08
N ALA A 427 -22.49 10.78 15.56
CA ALA A 427 -21.35 11.54 16.04
C ALA A 427 -20.43 12.04 14.92
N GLY A 428 -20.83 11.95 13.65
CA GLY A 428 -20.11 12.55 12.53
C GLY A 428 -18.91 11.74 12.01
N TYR A 429 -18.77 10.47 12.38
CA TYR A 429 -17.75 9.57 11.83
C TYR A 429 -18.20 8.92 10.52
N GLN A 430 -17.25 8.61 9.64
CA GLN A 430 -17.52 7.78 8.46
C GLN A 430 -17.36 6.29 8.81
N VAL A 431 -18.48 5.58 9.00
CA VAL A 431 -18.47 4.16 9.39
C VAL A 431 -18.51 3.22 8.18
N THR A 432 -17.61 2.23 8.15
CA THR A 432 -17.62 1.08 7.24
C THR A 432 -17.97 -0.19 8.02
N VAL A 433 -18.98 -0.95 7.58
CA VAL A 433 -19.48 -2.16 8.27
C VAL A 433 -20.04 -3.22 7.31
N GLN A 434 -19.82 -4.49 7.63
CA GLN A 434 -20.14 -5.63 6.75
C GLN A 434 -21.61 -5.67 6.30
N TYR A 435 -22.60 -5.51 7.20
CA TYR A 435 -24.03 -5.63 6.83
C TYR A 435 -24.53 -4.52 5.88
N LYS A 436 -23.79 -3.41 5.77
CA LYS A 436 -24.18 -2.23 4.97
C LYS A 436 -23.39 -2.13 3.66
N ASP A 437 -22.11 -2.49 3.67
CA ASP A 437 -21.19 -2.20 2.57
C ASP A 437 -20.87 -3.42 1.67
N PHE A 438 -21.32 -4.62 2.06
CA PHE A 438 -20.97 -5.89 1.41
C PHE A 438 -22.13 -6.42 0.55
N LEU A 439 -22.25 -5.91 -0.68
CA LEU A 439 -23.25 -6.38 -1.66
C LEU A 439 -23.14 -7.88 -2.01
N PRO A 440 -24.26 -8.57 -2.30
CA PRO A 440 -24.24 -9.94 -2.81
C PRO A 440 -23.37 -10.08 -4.07
N GLY A 441 -22.54 -11.14 -4.13
CA GLY A 441 -21.59 -11.39 -5.23
C GLY A 441 -20.21 -10.76 -5.07
N SER A 442 -19.93 -10.04 -3.96
CA SER A 442 -18.60 -9.51 -3.66
C SER A 442 -17.71 -10.50 -2.90
N ASN A 443 -16.39 -10.45 -3.15
CA ASN A 443 -15.42 -11.28 -2.42
C ASN A 443 -15.23 -10.73 -1.00
N PHE A 444 -15.70 -11.50 -0.03
CA PHE A 444 -15.72 -11.18 1.40
C PHE A 444 -14.35 -10.83 1.98
N VAL A 445 -13.36 -11.68 1.70
CA VAL A 445 -11.98 -11.54 2.21
C VAL A 445 -11.31 -10.28 1.65
N ASN A 446 -11.55 -9.99 0.37
CA ASN A 446 -10.98 -8.79 -0.27
C ASN A 446 -11.60 -7.49 0.27
N LYS A 447 -12.91 -7.50 0.60
CA LYS A 447 -13.56 -6.32 1.19
C LYS A 447 -13.11 -6.07 2.63
N MET A 448 -12.80 -7.12 3.37
CA MET A 448 -12.23 -7.02 4.73
C MET A 448 -10.81 -6.49 4.74
N ASP A 449 -9.90 -7.05 3.92
CA ASP A 449 -8.54 -6.52 3.76
C ASP A 449 -8.55 -5.06 3.30
N PHE A 450 -9.51 -4.71 2.44
CA PHE A 450 -9.71 -3.33 2.01
C PHE A 450 -10.18 -2.41 3.15
N ALA A 451 -11.16 -2.82 3.97
CA ALA A 451 -11.69 -1.98 5.04
C ALA A 451 -10.64 -1.69 6.13
N ILE A 452 -9.82 -2.68 6.50
CA ILE A 452 -8.75 -2.52 7.50
C ILE A 452 -7.66 -1.57 6.99
N LYS A 453 -7.29 -1.65 5.71
CA LYS A 453 -6.24 -0.79 5.12
C LYS A 453 -6.67 0.65 4.89
N ASN A 454 -7.97 0.91 4.76
CA ASN A 454 -8.47 2.20 4.26
C ASN A 454 -9.33 2.97 5.27
N THR A 455 -9.38 2.53 6.53
CA THR A 455 -10.00 3.27 7.64
C THR A 455 -8.93 3.78 8.60
N ASP A 456 -9.22 4.89 9.26
CA ASP A 456 -8.30 5.50 10.24
C ASP A 456 -8.20 4.62 11.49
N ARG A 457 -9.30 4.00 11.90
CA ARG A 457 -9.34 3.06 13.02
C ARG A 457 -10.20 1.83 12.73
N THR A 458 -9.80 0.71 13.32
CA THR A 458 -10.56 -0.54 13.36
C THR A 458 -11.08 -0.77 14.78
N ILE A 459 -12.40 -0.82 14.94
CA ILE A 459 -13.05 -1.25 16.17
C ILE A 459 -13.17 -2.77 16.15
N ALA A 460 -12.62 -3.44 17.16
CA ALA A 460 -12.80 -4.89 17.36
C ALA A 460 -13.87 -5.13 18.42
N VAL A 461 -15.02 -5.67 18.00
CA VAL A 461 -16.15 -5.98 18.90
C VAL A 461 -15.92 -7.34 19.56
N LEU A 462 -15.36 -7.32 20.77
CA LEU A 462 -14.91 -8.51 21.48
C LEU A 462 -16.05 -9.19 22.23
N SER A 463 -16.37 -10.40 21.76
CA SER A 463 -17.17 -11.44 22.42
C SER A 463 -16.40 -12.77 22.44
N ARG A 464 -16.96 -13.79 23.08
CA ARG A 464 -16.45 -15.16 23.07
C ARG A 464 -16.37 -15.72 21.66
N GLU A 465 -17.37 -15.42 20.82
CA GLU A 465 -17.45 -15.79 19.42
C GLU A 465 -16.38 -15.08 18.60
N TYR A 466 -16.13 -13.80 18.87
CA TYR A 466 -15.05 -13.03 18.24
C TYR A 466 -13.67 -13.61 18.55
N LEU A 467 -13.40 -13.94 19.82
CA LEU A 467 -12.11 -14.50 20.22
C LEU A 467 -11.86 -15.93 19.68
N ASN A 468 -12.91 -16.66 19.31
CA ASN A 468 -12.83 -18.00 18.72
C ASN A 468 -12.86 -17.99 17.18
N SER A 469 -13.01 -16.83 16.54
CA SER A 469 -13.12 -16.71 15.08
C SER A 469 -11.74 -16.50 14.45
N GLU A 470 -11.29 -17.45 13.62
CA GLU A 470 -10.03 -17.33 12.86
C GLU A 470 -10.03 -16.13 11.91
N CYS A 471 -11.20 -15.77 11.37
CA CYS A 471 -11.34 -14.59 10.51
C CYS A 471 -11.19 -13.29 11.30
N ALA A 472 -11.86 -13.18 12.46
CA ALA A 472 -11.73 -12.03 13.36
C ALA A 472 -10.28 -11.88 13.87
N ALA A 473 -9.59 -13.01 14.09
CA ALA A 473 -8.19 -13.02 14.48
C ALA A 473 -7.28 -12.35 13.44
N ALA A 474 -7.49 -12.64 12.15
CA ALA A 474 -6.75 -11.99 11.07
C ALA A 474 -7.03 -10.48 10.97
N GLU A 475 -8.27 -10.06 11.28
CA GLU A 475 -8.71 -8.67 11.15
C GLU A 475 -8.04 -7.73 12.17
N TRP A 476 -8.08 -8.07 13.47
CA TRP A 476 -7.40 -7.24 14.48
C TRP A 476 -5.87 -7.37 14.40
N GLN A 477 -5.33 -8.53 13.98
CA GLN A 477 -3.88 -8.71 13.81
C GLN A 477 -3.33 -7.80 12.71
N ALA A 478 -4.07 -7.60 11.62
CA ALA A 478 -3.66 -6.68 10.56
C ALA A 478 -3.60 -5.23 11.05
N ALA A 479 -4.60 -4.78 11.81
CA ALA A 479 -4.59 -3.45 12.43
C ALA A 479 -3.44 -3.29 13.45
N PHE A 480 -3.13 -4.35 14.21
CA PHE A 480 -2.02 -4.37 15.17
C PHE A 480 -0.64 -4.36 14.50
N ILE A 481 -0.46 -5.03 13.35
CA ILE A 481 0.81 -4.99 12.59
C ILE A 481 1.10 -3.58 12.08
N ASP A 482 0.07 -2.85 11.66
CA ASP A 482 0.21 -1.49 11.15
C ASP A 482 0.51 -0.46 12.25
N ASP A 483 0.11 -0.73 13.51
CA ASP A 483 0.40 0.12 14.67
C ASP A 483 0.75 -0.74 15.91
N PRO A 484 1.94 -1.37 15.96
CA PRO A 484 2.29 -2.31 17.02
C PRO A 484 2.46 -1.65 18.40
N LEU A 485 2.74 -0.35 18.42
CA LEU A 485 2.91 0.45 19.64
C LEU A 485 1.61 1.14 20.08
N SER A 486 0.53 1.03 19.29
CA SER A 486 -0.76 1.70 19.52
C SER A 486 -0.68 3.23 19.59
N GLU A 487 0.32 3.86 18.98
CA GLU A 487 0.54 5.32 19.04
C GLU A 487 -0.56 6.09 18.29
N SER A 488 -1.04 5.52 17.18
CA SER A 488 -2.14 6.07 16.38
C SER A 488 -3.51 5.52 16.75
N ARG A 489 -3.59 4.64 17.77
CA ARG A 489 -4.80 3.93 18.22
C ARG A 489 -5.57 3.29 17.06
N LYS A 490 -4.82 2.69 16.11
CA LYS A 490 -5.41 2.10 14.90
C LYS A 490 -6.35 0.93 15.19
N LEU A 491 -6.12 0.22 16.30
CA LEU A 491 -7.00 -0.82 16.81
C LEU A 491 -7.66 -0.35 18.11
N VAL A 492 -8.99 -0.36 18.15
CA VAL A 492 -9.82 0.03 19.31
C VAL A 492 -10.67 -1.16 19.76
N PRO A 493 -10.21 -1.92 20.77
CA PRO A 493 -10.96 -3.06 21.27
C PRO A 493 -12.14 -2.66 22.19
N LEU A 494 -13.36 -3.14 21.87
CA LEU A 494 -14.58 -2.91 22.65
C LEU A 494 -15.16 -4.24 23.12
N ARG A 495 -15.26 -4.48 24.43
CA ARG A 495 -15.89 -5.69 24.97
C ARG A 495 -17.39 -5.49 25.12
N ILE A 496 -18.16 -6.37 24.50
CA ILE A 496 -19.63 -6.38 24.57
C ILE A 496 -20.18 -7.47 25.50
N GLU A 497 -19.30 -8.28 26.07
CA GLU A 497 -19.59 -9.19 27.17
C GLU A 497 -18.33 -9.47 28.00
N LYS A 498 -18.52 -10.09 29.17
CA LYS A 498 -17.43 -10.40 30.10
C LYS A 498 -16.58 -11.56 29.58
N VAL A 499 -15.57 -11.24 28.77
CA VAL A 499 -14.58 -12.21 28.26
C VAL A 499 -13.15 -11.91 28.74
N LYS A 500 -12.38 -12.98 28.96
CA LYS A 500 -10.95 -12.89 29.27
C LYS A 500 -10.15 -12.92 27.97
N VAL A 501 -9.63 -11.76 27.58
CA VAL A 501 -8.76 -11.64 26.40
C VAL A 501 -7.34 -12.09 26.76
N LYS A 502 -6.69 -12.85 25.87
CA LYS A 502 -5.35 -13.43 26.06
C LYS A 502 -4.46 -13.07 24.86
N GLY A 503 -3.14 -13.28 24.99
CA GLY A 503 -2.19 -13.05 23.91
C GLY A 503 -1.92 -11.56 23.65
N LEU A 504 -1.50 -11.22 22.41
CA LEU A 504 -1.14 -9.85 22.01
C LEU A 504 -2.30 -8.85 22.04
N LEU A 505 -3.53 -9.32 21.80
CA LEU A 505 -4.71 -8.50 22.08
C LEU A 505 -4.69 -8.06 23.55
N GLY A 506 -4.36 -8.98 24.47
CA GLY A 506 -4.32 -8.80 25.93
C GLY A 506 -3.51 -7.61 26.41
N SER A 507 -2.51 -7.19 25.63
CA SER A 507 -1.66 -6.02 25.92
C SER A 507 -2.27 -4.69 25.48
N ILE A 508 -3.37 -4.68 24.73
CA ILE A 508 -4.07 -3.47 24.29
C ILE A 508 -5.18 -3.15 25.29
N VAL A 509 -5.35 -1.88 25.63
CA VAL A 509 -6.41 -1.42 26.54
C VAL A 509 -7.78 -1.55 25.85
N TYR A 510 -8.77 -2.08 26.58
CA TYR A 510 -10.14 -2.27 26.10
C TYR A 510 -11.09 -1.26 26.73
N ALA A 511 -12.19 -0.95 26.03
CA ALA A 511 -13.36 -0.32 26.65
C ALA A 511 -14.49 -1.33 26.80
N ASP A 512 -15.20 -1.27 27.93
CA ASP A 512 -16.31 -2.16 28.24
C ASP A 512 -17.64 -1.48 27.91
N LEU A 513 -18.45 -2.11 27.07
CA LEU A 513 -19.81 -1.67 26.76
C LEU A 513 -20.88 -2.52 27.47
N PHE A 514 -20.50 -3.68 28.01
CA PHE A 514 -21.42 -4.55 28.74
C PHE A 514 -21.69 -4.04 30.15
N GLY A 515 -22.93 -4.21 30.64
CA GLY A 515 -23.34 -3.78 31.97
C GLY A 515 -23.43 -2.26 32.14
N LEU A 516 -23.45 -1.50 31.04
CA LEU A 516 -23.66 -0.05 31.01
C LEU A 516 -25.07 0.29 30.52
N SER A 517 -25.60 1.46 30.91
CA SER A 517 -26.78 2.04 30.25
C SER A 517 -26.42 2.46 28.81
N GLU A 518 -27.43 2.68 27.97
CA GLU A 518 -27.22 3.13 26.59
C GLU A 518 -26.42 4.44 26.52
N GLU A 519 -26.72 5.39 27.41
CA GLU A 519 -26.02 6.67 27.48
C GLU A 519 -24.57 6.49 27.92
N SER A 520 -24.35 5.62 28.90
CA SER A 520 -23.01 5.32 29.43
C SER A 520 -22.15 4.56 28.40
N ALA A 521 -22.75 3.62 27.68
CA ALA A 521 -22.11 2.91 26.59
C ALA A 521 -21.79 3.86 25.42
N THR A 522 -22.68 4.81 25.11
CA THR A 522 -22.46 5.84 24.08
C THR A 522 -21.28 6.74 24.45
N ALA A 523 -21.24 7.22 25.68
CA ALA A 523 -20.14 8.04 26.18
C ALA A 523 -18.81 7.28 26.20
N MET A 524 -18.82 6.02 26.63
CA MET A 524 -17.64 5.15 26.63
C MET A 524 -17.12 4.91 25.20
N LEU A 525 -18.02 4.65 24.25
CA LEU A 525 -17.69 4.46 22.83
C LEU A 525 -17.04 5.71 22.21
N LEU A 526 -17.64 6.89 22.41
CA LEU A 526 -17.08 8.14 21.88
C LEU A 526 -15.78 8.54 22.59
N GLY A 527 -15.68 8.30 23.89
CA GLY A 527 -14.46 8.50 24.66
C GLY A 527 -13.31 7.61 24.20
N ALA A 528 -13.59 6.36 23.83
CA ALA A 528 -12.60 5.45 23.26
C ALA A 528 -12.02 5.95 21.93
N LEU A 529 -12.75 6.81 21.19
CA LEU A 529 -12.32 7.36 19.91
C LEU A 529 -11.69 8.78 19.98
N GLY A 530 -11.72 9.46 21.12
CA GLY A 530 -11.16 10.82 21.25
C GLY A 530 -12.22 11.88 20.95
N GLY A 531 -12.68 12.55 22.00
CA GLY A 531 -13.97 13.25 22.03
C GLY A 531 -14.03 14.66 21.45
N GLU A 532 -13.60 14.87 20.20
CA GLU A 532 -13.83 16.17 19.51
C GLU A 532 -15.23 16.24 18.85
N ASN A 533 -15.79 15.13 18.39
CA ASN A 533 -17.11 15.11 17.74
C ASN A 533 -18.20 14.57 18.68
N ARG A 534 -18.78 15.46 19.52
CA ARG A 534 -19.98 15.13 20.30
C ARG A 534 -21.23 15.28 19.41
N PRO A 535 -22.20 14.35 19.47
CA PRO A 535 -23.47 14.53 18.77
C PRO A 535 -24.21 15.78 19.29
N THR A 536 -24.65 16.64 18.37
CA THR A 536 -25.44 17.85 18.67
C THR A 536 -26.92 17.55 18.93
N SER A 537 -27.34 16.28 18.84
CA SER A 537 -28.72 15.86 19.02
C SER A 537 -28.78 14.39 19.44
N LEU A 538 -29.17 14.12 20.69
CA LEU A 538 -29.54 12.78 21.17
C LEU A 538 -30.95 12.46 20.66
N LEU A 539 -31.07 11.98 19.42
CA LEU A 539 -32.30 11.35 18.96
C LEU A 539 -32.19 9.84 19.17
N VAL A 540 -32.88 9.40 20.22
CA VAL A 540 -33.10 7.99 20.58
C VAL A 540 -33.83 7.30 19.42
N ASN A 541 -33.29 6.19 18.93
CA ASN A 541 -34.03 5.24 18.10
C ASN A 541 -33.59 3.79 18.42
N GLU A 542 -34.53 2.87 18.23
CA GLU A 542 -34.78 1.72 19.12
C GLU A 542 -33.78 0.54 19.12
N LYS A 543 -33.55 0.05 20.36
CA LYS A 543 -32.92 -1.23 20.83
C LYS A 543 -31.41 -1.21 21.09
N PHE A 544 -31.01 -0.55 22.19
CA PHE A 544 -29.71 -0.78 22.83
C PHE A 544 -29.50 -2.28 23.15
N PRO A 545 -28.40 -2.91 22.69
CA PRO A 545 -28.21 -4.36 22.82
C PRO A 545 -27.85 -4.82 24.25
N GLY A 546 -27.41 -3.89 25.12
CA GLY A 546 -26.98 -4.17 26.49
C GLY A 546 -28.08 -4.12 27.54
N SER A 547 -29.36 -4.18 27.16
CA SER A 547 -30.53 -3.93 28.02
C SER A 547 -30.82 -4.99 29.11
N ASP A 548 -29.83 -5.77 29.52
CA ASP A 548 -29.91 -6.62 30.70
C ASP A 548 -29.04 -6.04 31.83
N SER A 549 -29.68 -5.20 32.65
CA SER A 549 -29.34 -4.88 34.05
C SER A 549 -27.88 -4.49 34.36
N GLY A 550 -27.56 -3.20 34.23
CA GLY A 550 -26.34 -2.57 34.74
C GLY A 550 -26.66 -1.28 35.51
N ASN A 551 -26.19 -1.19 36.76
CA ASN A 551 -26.60 -0.22 37.78
C ASN A 551 -26.37 1.27 37.42
N ASN A 552 -27.28 2.12 37.92
CA ASN A 552 -27.47 3.54 37.59
C ASN A 552 -26.44 4.53 38.19
N LEU A 553 -25.21 4.09 38.48
CA LEU A 553 -24.19 4.89 39.20
C LEU A 553 -23.58 6.02 38.34
N TYR A 554 -23.51 5.81 37.01
CA TYR A 554 -22.93 6.79 36.08
C TYR A 554 -23.83 8.00 35.83
N GLN A 555 -25.15 7.79 35.79
CA GLN A 555 -26.12 8.87 35.61
C GLN A 555 -26.13 9.79 36.85
N GLU A 556 -26.11 9.20 38.04
CA GLU A 556 -26.02 9.93 39.30
C GLU A 556 -24.70 10.71 39.40
N TYR A 557 -23.56 10.14 38.98
CA TYR A 557 -22.29 10.85 38.94
C TYR A 557 -22.30 12.07 38.00
N LEU A 558 -22.82 11.92 36.76
CA LEU A 558 -22.84 13.00 35.77
C LEU A 558 -23.76 14.16 36.17
N GLU A 559 -24.83 13.92 36.93
CA GLU A 559 -25.67 14.97 37.50
C GLU A 559 -24.92 15.84 38.53
N HIS A 560 -23.90 15.27 39.19
CA HIS A 560 -23.08 15.96 40.20
C HIS A 560 -21.84 16.65 39.60
N VAL A 561 -21.55 16.47 38.30
CA VAL A 561 -20.45 17.15 37.61
C VAL A 561 -20.87 18.57 37.19
N PRO A 562 -20.24 19.62 37.73
CA PRO A 562 -20.60 20.98 37.39
C PRO A 562 -20.15 21.34 35.96
N LYS A 563 -20.99 22.08 35.24
CA LYS A 563 -20.72 22.50 33.85
C LYS A 563 -19.53 23.48 33.73
N HIS A 564 -19.16 24.16 34.82
CA HIS A 564 -18.02 25.07 34.90
C HIS A 564 -17.30 24.92 36.23
N ILE A 565 -15.96 24.92 36.21
CA ILE A 565 -15.14 24.88 37.43
C ILE A 565 -15.02 26.30 37.98
N GLU A 566 -15.68 26.55 39.10
CA GLU A 566 -15.55 27.80 39.82
C GLU A 566 -14.24 27.82 40.64
N LYS A 567 -13.42 28.84 40.42
CA LYS A 567 -12.17 29.06 41.18
C LYS A 567 -12.51 29.66 42.54
N ASN A 568 -11.88 29.14 43.61
CA ASN A 568 -12.09 29.64 44.96
C ASN A 568 -11.14 30.82 45.27
N GLU A 569 -11.65 31.90 45.87
CA GLU A 569 -10.86 33.04 46.36
C GLU A 569 -10.30 32.81 47.78
N THR A 570 -10.80 31.81 48.52
CA THR A 570 -10.29 31.46 49.85
C THR A 570 -9.40 30.22 49.81
N VAL A 571 -8.22 30.32 50.42
CA VAL A 571 -7.21 29.26 50.44
C VAL A 571 -7.64 28.17 51.42
N GLU A 572 -8.04 27.02 50.89
CA GLU A 572 -8.28 25.78 51.66
C GLU A 572 -7.09 25.43 52.56
N SER A 573 -7.37 24.96 53.78
CA SER A 573 -6.31 24.60 54.72
C SER A 573 -5.48 23.40 54.20
N PRO A 574 -4.17 23.34 54.46
CA PRO A 574 -3.32 22.21 54.06
C PRO A 574 -3.83 20.84 54.51
N GLN A 575 -4.50 20.79 55.68
CA GLN A 575 -5.10 19.57 56.22
C GLN A 575 -6.24 19.05 55.35
N GLN A 576 -7.08 19.94 54.81
CA GLN A 576 -8.18 19.58 53.91
C GLN A 576 -7.65 19.03 52.59
N ARG A 577 -6.66 19.69 51.98
CA ARG A 577 -6.03 19.23 50.72
C ARG A 577 -5.41 17.84 50.86
N MET A 578 -4.80 17.54 52.01
CA MET A 578 -4.21 16.23 52.28
C MET A 578 -5.27 15.12 52.35
N ILE A 579 -6.46 15.39 52.90
CA ILE A 579 -7.56 14.42 52.96
C ILE A 579 -8.08 14.08 51.54
N VAL A 580 -8.23 15.07 50.67
CA VAL A 580 -8.67 14.84 49.27
C VAL A 580 -7.61 14.08 48.49
N ALA A 581 -6.34 14.45 48.62
CA ALA A 581 -5.24 13.76 47.96
C ALA A 581 -5.16 12.27 48.34
N ASP A 582 -5.36 11.94 49.61
CA ASP A 582 -5.39 10.55 50.09
C ASP A 582 -6.56 9.75 49.50
N ARG A 583 -7.75 10.36 49.38
CA ARG A 583 -8.91 9.73 48.74
C ARG A 583 -8.70 9.50 47.25
N ILE A 584 -8.18 10.49 46.52
CA ILE A 584 -7.88 10.37 45.08
C ILE A 584 -6.87 9.24 44.82
N MET A 585 -5.83 9.13 45.66
CA MET A 585 -4.83 8.07 45.55
C MET A 585 -5.38 6.66 45.78
N LYS A 586 -6.55 6.53 46.42
CA LYS A 586 -7.23 5.26 46.71
C LYS A 586 -8.28 4.89 45.65
N LEU A 587 -8.61 5.79 44.72
CA LEU A 587 -9.55 5.52 43.65
C LEU A 587 -9.00 4.45 42.70
N SER A 588 -9.87 3.56 42.21
CA SER A 588 -9.55 2.65 41.12
C SER A 588 -9.24 3.43 39.84
N THR A 589 -8.55 2.81 38.88
CA THR A 589 -8.23 3.44 37.58
C THR A 589 -9.47 3.96 36.86
N SER A 590 -10.60 3.26 36.96
CA SER A 590 -11.87 3.69 36.36
C SER A 590 -12.43 4.93 37.05
N GLN A 591 -12.48 4.94 38.37
CA GLN A 591 -12.95 6.09 39.16
C GLN A 591 -12.04 7.32 38.97
N LEU A 592 -10.72 7.11 38.90
CA LEU A 592 -9.78 8.18 38.61
C LEU A 592 -10.00 8.78 37.21
N ASN A 593 -10.26 7.96 36.20
CA ASN A 593 -10.57 8.43 34.86
C ASN A 593 -11.88 9.22 34.82
N MET A 594 -12.89 8.78 35.57
CA MET A 594 -14.16 9.51 35.71
C MET A 594 -13.94 10.86 36.39
N LEU A 595 -13.12 10.91 37.44
CA LEU A 595 -12.79 12.16 38.13
C LEU A 595 -12.04 13.14 37.22
N VAL A 596 -11.06 12.66 36.45
CA VAL A 596 -10.34 13.47 35.44
C VAL A 596 -11.31 13.98 34.38
N PHE A 597 -12.22 13.13 33.91
CA PHE A 597 -13.24 13.52 32.92
C PHE A 597 -14.18 14.60 33.47
N GLY A 598 -14.69 14.42 34.69
CA GLY A 598 -15.58 15.40 35.32
C GLY A 598 -14.90 16.74 35.59
N LEU A 599 -13.61 16.72 35.92
CA LEU A 599 -12.82 17.94 36.17
C LEU A 599 -12.24 18.57 34.88
N ASN A 600 -12.24 17.87 33.76
CA ASN A 600 -11.80 18.36 32.45
C ASN A 600 -10.56 19.30 32.48
N PRO A 601 -9.42 18.84 33.02
CA PRO A 601 -8.20 19.65 33.08
C PRO A 601 -7.67 19.97 31.65
N PRO A 602 -6.91 21.07 31.47
CA PRO A 602 -6.30 21.41 30.19
C PRO A 602 -5.43 20.29 29.64
N GLU A 603 -5.29 20.22 28.31
CA GLU A 603 -4.48 19.20 27.65
C GLU A 603 -3.04 19.19 28.15
N ASN A 604 -2.49 17.99 28.33
CA ASN A 604 -1.13 17.71 28.82
C ASN A 604 -0.84 17.99 30.31
N GLU A 605 -1.79 18.52 31.08
CA GLU A 605 -1.64 18.68 32.54
C GLU A 605 -1.69 17.34 33.28
N ILE A 606 -2.52 16.41 32.78
CA ILE A 606 -2.61 15.05 33.30
C ILE A 606 -1.94 14.10 32.31
N PRO A 607 -0.99 13.26 32.76
CA PRO A 607 -0.37 12.27 31.90
C PRO A 607 -1.42 11.38 31.21
N PRO A 608 -1.12 10.94 29.97
CA PRO A 608 -2.03 10.13 29.15
C PRO A 608 -2.42 8.82 29.84
N LEU A 609 -3.53 8.20 29.41
CA LEU A 609 -4.13 7.02 30.06
C LEU A 609 -3.19 5.80 30.22
N ASN A 610 -2.10 5.74 29.46
CA ASN A 610 -1.05 4.73 29.54
C ASN A 610 -0.03 4.97 30.69
N ALA A 611 0.02 6.18 31.26
CA ALA A 611 0.81 6.46 32.45
C ALA A 611 0.18 5.82 33.70
N SER A 612 1.01 5.52 34.71
CA SER A 612 0.51 4.81 35.88
C SER A 612 -0.60 5.59 36.58
N ALA A 613 -1.61 4.89 37.11
CA ALA A 613 -2.71 5.54 37.83
C ALA A 613 -2.21 6.40 39.00
N LYS A 614 -1.08 6.02 39.61
CA LYS A 614 -0.42 6.77 40.68
C LYS A 614 0.19 8.09 40.20
N ASP A 615 0.86 8.08 39.04
CA ASP A 615 1.45 9.30 38.47
C ASP A 615 0.36 10.26 38.00
N ARG A 616 -0.72 9.72 37.43
CA ARG A 616 -1.89 10.48 36.99
C ARG A 616 -2.68 11.06 38.16
N ALA A 617 -2.87 10.29 39.23
CA ALA A 617 -3.46 10.80 40.48
C ALA A 617 -2.60 11.92 41.07
N SER A 618 -1.26 11.76 41.06
CA SER A 618 -0.33 12.79 41.55
C SER A 618 -0.40 14.08 40.72
N ALA A 619 -0.44 13.95 39.39
CA ALA A 619 -0.60 15.10 38.50
C ALA A 619 -1.96 15.79 38.69
N LEU A 620 -3.03 15.03 38.87
CA LEU A 620 -4.36 15.57 39.14
C LEU A 620 -4.40 16.35 40.46
N ILE A 621 -3.78 15.80 41.51
CA ILE A 621 -3.66 16.48 42.81
C ILE A 621 -2.87 17.80 42.68
N ALA A 622 -1.76 17.79 41.93
CA ALA A 622 -0.95 18.97 41.68
C ALA A 622 -1.74 20.04 40.89
N TRP A 623 -2.46 19.62 39.86
CA TRP A 623 -3.31 20.51 39.07
C TRP A 623 -4.44 21.12 39.90
N ILE A 624 -5.17 20.30 40.67
CA ILE A 624 -6.23 20.77 41.59
C ILE A 624 -5.68 21.83 42.55
N ALA A 625 -4.49 21.60 43.10
CA ALA A 625 -3.86 22.52 44.05
C ALA A 625 -3.47 23.87 43.41
N GLY A 626 -3.09 23.89 42.13
CA GLY A 626 -2.76 25.10 41.37
C GLY A 626 -3.99 25.81 40.78
N ALA A 627 -5.05 25.08 40.47
CA ALA A 627 -6.27 25.60 39.84
C ALA A 627 -7.27 26.22 40.86
N ASN A 628 -7.04 26.07 42.16
CA ASN A 628 -7.92 26.54 43.25
C ASN A 628 -9.38 26.06 43.08
N VAL A 629 -9.56 24.77 42.78
CA VAL A 629 -10.87 24.13 42.65
C VAL A 629 -11.55 24.03 44.03
N LYS A 630 -12.85 24.36 44.14
CA LYS A 630 -13.60 24.31 45.42
C LYS A 630 -13.62 22.91 46.08
N PHE A 631 -13.22 22.85 47.36
CA PHE A 631 -13.14 21.64 48.17
C PHE A 631 -14.43 20.82 48.22
N GLU A 632 -15.55 21.48 48.48
CA GLU A 632 -16.86 20.82 48.71
C GLU A 632 -17.33 20.09 47.45
N MET A 633 -17.04 20.67 46.28
CA MET A 633 -17.30 20.07 44.97
C MET A 633 -16.46 18.81 44.76
N LEU A 634 -15.16 18.87 45.06
CA LEU A 634 -14.27 17.71 44.96
C LEU A 634 -14.68 16.59 45.92
N GLN A 635 -15.03 16.92 47.15
CA GLN A 635 -15.52 15.96 48.15
C GLN A 635 -16.82 15.29 47.71
N SER A 636 -17.75 16.04 47.12
CA SER A 636 -18.99 15.50 46.56
C SER A 636 -18.70 14.50 45.44
N LEU A 637 -17.93 14.92 44.43
CA LEU A 637 -17.56 14.06 43.28
C LEU A 637 -16.84 12.79 43.71
N ILE A 638 -15.88 12.89 44.64
CA ILE A 638 -15.13 11.72 45.12
C ILE A 638 -16.04 10.79 45.93
N SER A 639 -16.96 11.33 46.75
CA SER A 639 -17.93 10.50 47.50
C SER A 639 -18.89 9.76 46.57
N THR A 640 -19.34 10.39 45.49
CA THR A 640 -20.18 9.72 44.47
C THR A 640 -19.42 8.64 43.70
N LEU A 641 -18.08 8.74 43.61
CA LEU A 641 -17.26 7.70 43.01
C LEU A 641 -16.95 6.55 43.96
N GLU A 642 -16.86 6.81 45.27
CA GLU A 642 -16.56 5.82 46.30
C GLU A 642 -17.78 4.97 46.71
N ASN A 643 -18.98 5.53 46.63
CA ASN A 643 -20.27 4.85 46.87
C ASN A 643 -20.75 4.11 45.61
#